data_AF-A0A2I0TQ90-F1
#
_entry.id   AF-A0A2I0TQ90-F1
#
_cell.length_a   1.000
_cell.length_b   1.000
_cell.length_c   1.000
_cell.angle_alpha   90.00
_cell.angle_beta   90.00
_cell.angle_gamma   90.00
#
_symmetry.space_group_name_H-M   'P 1'
#
loop_
_entity.id
_entity.type
_entity.pdbx_description
1 polymer ?
#
loop_
_entity_poly.entity_id
_entity_poly.type
_entity_poly.pdbx_seq_one_letter_code
_entity_poly.pdbx_strand_id
1 'polypeptide(L)'
;MPTNYKQSAKLLGLANLLRVAGDDQMERKGQVLILLVEHALSFQDYKAASMHCQELMTTGYSKSWEVCSQLGQSEGYHDLGMRQELLAFALTHCPPSAIEALLGVSSSLQTQILYQAVNYQFLPSEGGENVNISGPSSLISKDIEDETNVSSSQSADLLYWTTSKTMKVLSNTTMTTKAMLHAVSDGQWWKRSLTYLRPLHGQEFGGVLKSGHAENATVEKQGCHPFYESLIADPYVAESEISYGSYQHNSLESFAEVLLRTQKLTETKSEGKDLLPTTEVLLQLASDALPNDMALSLAYLLALPQVVDANKCFEKQLHSALSLQLASYYYSLQIYARLAPCFKDKCHPLYRAFKAKLLSKRRLSTLEIEERAQSLGLFETLKTSPEALYEHMVKYVYPSIEGRDHQRLLYYFTLLENCGCSEVVKHAVKPETHIRLLKKFKAVAPGLNYKKLIDENENPLETLEPILTSQNILSISKLAPKIPKKDGSVLSPSSIYTVWLQKLFWNGDHHLIKKIPETMDEWLHAYDMCSKYLDRLDPDDIVTFIDEITFSSKAVTKDSNAVPLLSYDEQEWQEGDTGGRVIVLPVETRIDVTKKAIKAVKHLSEKSRKKASENDMEDAGSPSVAYEETLNHLQQSLAHLETLTHSFITYLKNSEQDTLQKYGYLYDLSRSEKEKIHDQAVAMCIDGQPLEMIQQLLQVAVGDLGLSPKDIVQCAIKKIVCTLSQTKASCPLSYQGIGNVLTRTLVQWNPYVCLDVLCQNNIAKQHIQSPLLLD
;
A
#
# COMPACT_ATOMS: atom_id res chain seq x y z
N MET A 1 -41.90 -58.69 30.16
CA MET A 1 -41.35 -58.90 28.80
C MET A 1 -40.37 -57.77 28.51
N PRO A 2 -39.06 -58.03 28.39
CA PRO A 2 -38.02 -56.99 28.38
C PRO A 2 -37.92 -56.16 27.10
N THR A 3 -38.69 -56.45 26.05
CA THR A 3 -38.51 -55.84 24.71
C THR A 3 -39.78 -55.20 24.13
N ASN A 4 -40.84 -55.05 24.94
CA ASN A 4 -42.11 -54.50 24.50
C ASN A 4 -41.98 -53.06 23.97
N TYR A 5 -40.98 -52.29 24.44
CA TYR A 5 -40.72 -50.93 23.97
C TYR A 5 -40.33 -50.83 22.48
N LYS A 6 -39.99 -51.96 21.84
CA LYS A 6 -39.73 -52.05 20.40
C LYS A 6 -41.00 -52.21 19.54
N GLN A 7 -42.15 -52.47 20.17
CA GLN A 7 -43.42 -52.71 19.50
C GLN A 7 -44.33 -51.46 19.52
N SER A 8 -43.79 -50.30 19.17
CA SER A 8 -44.49 -49.00 19.24
C SER A 8 -45.85 -49.01 18.53
N ALA A 9 -45.92 -49.59 17.33
CA ALA A 9 -47.17 -49.68 16.56
C ALA A 9 -48.30 -50.43 17.30
N LYS A 10 -47.98 -51.51 18.02
CA LYS A 10 -48.98 -52.29 18.79
C LYS A 10 -49.42 -51.53 20.04
N LEU A 11 -48.49 -50.87 20.72
CA LEU A 11 -48.76 -50.11 21.94
C LEU A 11 -49.55 -48.82 21.64
N LEU A 12 -49.25 -48.15 20.53
CA LEU A 12 -50.07 -47.04 20.03
C LEU A 12 -51.47 -47.51 19.61
N GLY A 13 -51.58 -48.67 18.95
CA GLY A 13 -52.86 -49.30 18.64
C GLY A 13 -53.70 -49.61 19.89
N LEU A 14 -53.07 -50.14 20.94
CA LEU A 14 -53.71 -50.39 22.22
C LEU A 14 -54.13 -49.08 22.92
N ALA A 15 -53.27 -48.08 22.96
CA ALA A 15 -53.58 -46.78 23.55
C ALA A 15 -54.77 -46.09 22.84
N ASN A 16 -54.88 -46.27 21.52
CA ASN A 16 -56.03 -45.79 20.74
C ASN A 16 -57.33 -46.50 21.15
N LEU A 17 -57.30 -47.82 21.35
CA LEU A 17 -58.45 -48.60 21.80
C LEU A 17 -58.88 -48.22 23.23
N LEU A 18 -57.90 -47.92 24.10
CA LEU A 18 -58.13 -47.52 25.49
C LEU A 18 -58.46 -46.02 25.65
N ARG A 19 -58.46 -45.24 24.56
CA ARG A 19 -58.68 -43.78 24.58
C ARG A 19 -57.81 -43.03 25.60
N VAL A 20 -56.53 -43.41 25.69
CA VAL A 20 -55.56 -42.66 26.50
C VAL A 20 -55.55 -41.20 26.02
N ALA A 21 -55.61 -40.24 26.94
CA ALA A 21 -55.76 -38.80 26.66
C ALA A 21 -57.05 -38.37 25.92
N GLY A 22 -58.14 -39.15 26.01
CA GLY A 22 -59.44 -38.75 25.44
C GLY A 22 -59.41 -38.74 23.92
N ASP A 23 -59.84 -37.64 23.27
CA ASP A 23 -59.86 -37.49 21.81
C ASP A 23 -58.57 -36.90 21.23
N ASP A 24 -57.61 -36.50 22.08
CA ASP A 24 -56.35 -35.89 21.65
C ASP A 24 -55.35 -36.97 21.21
N GLN A 25 -55.27 -37.18 19.90
CA GLN A 25 -54.35 -38.16 19.29
C GLN A 25 -52.88 -37.77 19.45
N MET A 26 -52.56 -36.47 19.48
CA MET A 26 -51.18 -35.98 19.59
C MET A 26 -50.66 -36.14 21.02
N GLU A 27 -51.47 -35.77 22.01
CA GLU A 27 -51.16 -35.99 23.42
C GLU A 27 -51.06 -37.49 23.73
N ARG A 28 -51.96 -38.31 23.20
CA ARG A 28 -51.89 -39.78 23.33
C ARG A 28 -50.58 -40.34 22.78
N LYS A 29 -50.25 -39.98 21.54
CA LYS A 29 -49.04 -40.46 20.87
C LYS A 29 -47.79 -40.01 21.63
N GLY A 30 -47.75 -38.76 22.07
CA GLY A 30 -46.66 -38.19 22.86
C GLY A 30 -46.45 -38.92 24.20
N GLN A 31 -47.52 -39.16 24.97
CA GLN A 31 -47.45 -39.89 26.24
C GLN A 31 -46.94 -41.33 26.07
N VAL A 32 -47.43 -42.05 25.05
CA VAL A 32 -46.99 -43.42 24.76
C VAL A 32 -45.51 -43.44 24.38
N LEU A 33 -45.07 -42.54 23.50
CA LEU A 33 -43.67 -42.46 23.08
C LEU A 33 -42.72 -42.08 24.22
N ILE A 34 -43.12 -41.18 25.15
CA ILE A 34 -42.33 -40.89 26.36
C ILE A 34 -42.09 -42.16 27.19
N LEU A 35 -43.16 -42.93 27.48
CA LEU A 35 -43.04 -44.18 28.24
C LEU A 35 -42.16 -45.21 27.52
N LEU A 36 -42.21 -45.24 26.19
CA LEU A 36 -41.35 -46.10 25.38
C LEU A 36 -39.88 -45.70 25.47
N VAL A 37 -39.58 -44.40 25.47
CA VAL A 37 -38.22 -43.87 25.66
C VAL A 37 -37.71 -44.19 27.06
N GLU A 38 -38.49 -43.92 28.11
CA GLU A 38 -38.11 -44.22 29.50
C GLU A 38 -37.77 -45.70 29.68
N HIS A 39 -38.59 -46.58 29.10
CA HIS A 39 -38.34 -48.02 29.17
C HIS A 39 -37.12 -48.42 28.34
N ALA A 40 -36.92 -47.87 27.15
CA ALA A 40 -35.73 -48.12 26.34
C ALA A 40 -34.44 -47.66 27.05
N LEU A 41 -34.46 -46.49 27.71
CA LEU A 41 -33.37 -45.97 28.52
C LEU A 41 -33.06 -46.88 29.71
N SER A 42 -34.08 -47.42 30.40
CA SER A 42 -33.88 -48.36 31.51
C SER A 42 -33.15 -49.65 31.12
N PHE A 43 -33.25 -50.05 29.85
CA PHE A 43 -32.54 -51.19 29.26
C PHE A 43 -31.27 -50.80 28.49
N GLN A 44 -30.87 -49.52 28.53
CA GLN A 44 -29.72 -48.97 27.79
C GLN A 44 -29.80 -49.21 26.26
N ASP A 45 -31.01 -49.33 25.70
CA ASP A 45 -31.23 -49.42 24.26
C ASP A 45 -31.35 -48.01 23.65
N TYR A 46 -30.19 -47.36 23.52
CA TYR A 46 -30.10 -45.98 23.03
C TYR A 46 -30.58 -45.81 21.59
N LYS A 47 -30.51 -46.86 20.77
CA LYS A 47 -30.99 -46.84 19.39
C LYS A 47 -32.52 -46.76 19.33
N ALA A 48 -33.21 -47.58 20.14
CA ALA A 48 -34.66 -47.52 20.25
C ALA A 48 -35.12 -46.19 20.89
N ALA A 49 -34.42 -45.73 21.93
CA ALA A 49 -34.69 -44.44 22.56
C ALA A 49 -34.54 -43.27 21.57
N SER A 50 -33.47 -43.24 20.77
CA SER A 50 -33.21 -42.19 19.78
C SER A 50 -34.28 -42.14 18.68
N MET A 51 -34.71 -43.29 18.15
CA MET A 51 -35.79 -43.33 17.15
C MET A 51 -37.10 -42.74 17.69
N HIS A 52 -37.49 -43.09 18.91
CA HIS A 52 -38.72 -42.56 19.53
C HIS A 52 -38.58 -41.06 19.87
N CYS A 53 -37.40 -40.61 20.30
CA CYS A 53 -37.13 -39.18 20.53
C CYS A 53 -37.18 -38.37 19.22
N GLN A 54 -36.62 -38.86 18.12
CA GLN A 54 -36.73 -38.21 16.80
C GLN A 54 -38.20 -38.09 16.37
N GLU A 55 -39.03 -39.11 16.60
CA GLU A 55 -40.46 -39.05 16.33
C GLU A 55 -41.18 -38.00 17.21
N LEU A 56 -40.78 -37.86 18.46
CA LEU A 56 -41.28 -36.82 19.37
C LEU A 56 -40.83 -35.40 18.95
N MET A 57 -39.60 -35.25 18.45
CA MET A 57 -39.05 -33.97 17.99
C MET A 57 -39.69 -33.50 16.68
N THR A 58 -39.86 -34.42 15.71
CA THR A 58 -40.53 -34.11 14.43
C THR A 58 -41.99 -33.73 14.60
N THR A 59 -42.65 -34.23 15.65
CA THR A 59 -44.01 -33.84 16.02
C THR A 59 -44.09 -32.58 16.89
N GLY A 60 -42.94 -32.03 17.33
CA GLY A 60 -42.87 -30.81 18.14
C GLY A 60 -43.47 -30.94 19.54
N TYR A 61 -43.49 -32.14 20.12
CA TYR A 61 -44.17 -32.39 21.39
C TYR A 61 -43.35 -31.91 22.59
N SER A 62 -43.61 -30.71 23.08
CA SER A 62 -42.78 -30.03 24.10
C SER A 62 -42.58 -30.78 25.42
N LYS A 63 -43.55 -31.61 25.86
CA LYS A 63 -43.44 -32.39 27.10
C LYS A 63 -42.36 -33.48 27.05
N SER A 64 -41.81 -33.81 25.87
CA SER A 64 -40.72 -34.78 25.74
C SER A 64 -39.32 -34.22 26.06
N TRP A 65 -39.20 -32.94 26.45
CA TRP A 65 -37.91 -32.30 26.75
C TRP A 65 -37.09 -33.10 27.78
N GLU A 66 -37.75 -33.69 28.79
CA GLU A 66 -37.10 -34.44 29.87
C GLU A 66 -36.44 -35.72 29.34
N VAL A 67 -37.16 -36.51 28.54
CA VAL A 67 -36.62 -37.75 27.95
C VAL A 67 -35.56 -37.47 26.86
N CYS A 68 -35.72 -36.38 26.10
CA CYS A 68 -34.70 -35.91 25.15
C CYS A 68 -33.42 -35.48 25.88
N SER A 69 -33.56 -34.77 27.01
CA SER A 69 -32.48 -34.39 27.90
C SER A 69 -31.74 -35.60 28.47
N GLN A 70 -32.47 -36.60 28.99
CA GLN A 70 -31.87 -37.83 29.53
C GLN A 70 -31.06 -38.60 28.49
N LEU A 71 -31.58 -38.76 27.28
CA LEU A 71 -30.86 -39.42 26.19
C LEU A 71 -29.66 -38.58 25.72
N GLY A 72 -29.79 -37.25 25.64
CA GLY A 72 -28.70 -36.34 25.28
C GLY A 72 -27.54 -36.34 26.30
N GLN A 73 -27.86 -36.55 27.58
CA GLN A 73 -26.90 -36.67 28.68
C GLN A 73 -26.21 -38.04 28.77
N SER A 74 -26.75 -39.07 28.11
CA SER A 74 -26.28 -40.44 28.27
C SER A 74 -24.89 -40.66 27.65
N GLU A 75 -23.87 -40.92 28.47
CA GLU A 75 -22.50 -41.20 28.02
C GLU A 75 -22.40 -42.49 27.18
N GLY A 76 -23.27 -43.47 27.44
CA GLY A 76 -23.36 -44.71 26.68
C GLY A 76 -23.87 -44.55 25.24
N TYR A 77 -24.43 -43.38 24.89
CA TYR A 77 -24.84 -43.06 23.53
C TYR A 77 -23.72 -42.28 22.81
N HIS A 78 -23.13 -42.89 21.78
CA HIS A 78 -21.91 -42.39 21.14
C HIS A 78 -22.17 -41.47 19.95
N ASP A 79 -23.44 -41.31 19.54
CA ASP A 79 -23.82 -40.40 18.46
C ASP A 79 -23.89 -38.96 18.99
N LEU A 80 -22.76 -38.25 18.89
CA LEU A 80 -22.64 -36.89 19.41
C LEU A 80 -23.54 -35.89 18.67
N GLY A 81 -23.75 -36.08 17.36
CA GLY A 81 -24.61 -35.22 16.54
C GLY A 81 -26.06 -35.31 17.00
N MET A 82 -26.59 -36.53 17.13
CA MET A 82 -27.95 -36.72 17.65
C MET A 82 -28.10 -36.23 19.09
N ARG A 83 -27.09 -36.41 19.95
CA ARG A 83 -27.10 -35.87 21.32
C ARG A 83 -27.17 -34.34 21.32
N GLN A 84 -26.50 -33.68 20.39
CA GLN A 84 -26.56 -32.23 20.24
C GLN A 84 -27.96 -31.77 19.86
N GLU A 85 -28.61 -32.44 18.90
CA GLU A 85 -29.99 -32.14 18.49
C GLU A 85 -31.01 -32.36 19.62
N LEU A 86 -30.85 -33.46 20.37
CA LEU A 86 -31.71 -33.79 21.52
C LEU A 86 -31.61 -32.73 22.64
N LEU A 87 -30.40 -32.27 22.94
CA LEU A 87 -30.18 -31.20 23.92
C LEU A 87 -30.68 -29.85 23.42
N ALA A 88 -30.52 -29.55 22.13
CA ALA A 88 -31.07 -28.33 21.53
C ALA A 88 -32.60 -28.30 21.64
N PHE A 89 -33.27 -29.40 21.32
CA PHE A 89 -34.72 -29.53 21.50
C PHE A 89 -35.11 -29.39 22.98
N ALA A 90 -34.40 -30.06 23.89
CA ALA A 90 -34.66 -29.94 25.32
C ALA A 90 -34.53 -28.47 25.80
N LEU A 91 -33.49 -27.74 25.38
CA LEU A 91 -33.28 -26.33 25.73
C LEU A 91 -34.39 -25.40 25.20
N THR A 92 -35.01 -25.73 24.06
CA THR A 92 -36.12 -24.93 23.52
C THR A 92 -37.45 -25.12 24.27
N HIS A 93 -37.62 -26.24 24.99
CA HIS A 93 -38.89 -26.63 25.60
C HIS A 93 -38.83 -26.85 27.12
N CYS A 94 -37.65 -26.71 27.75
CA CYS A 94 -37.49 -26.91 29.18
C CYS A 94 -38.04 -25.75 30.03
N PRO A 95 -38.37 -26.00 31.31
CA PRO A 95 -38.70 -24.93 32.25
C PRO A 95 -37.46 -24.10 32.61
N PRO A 96 -37.62 -22.83 33.03
CA PRO A 96 -36.51 -21.94 33.38
C PRO A 96 -35.51 -22.51 34.40
N SER A 97 -35.99 -23.34 35.33
CA SER A 97 -35.18 -24.00 36.36
C SER A 97 -34.18 -25.03 35.81
N ALA A 98 -34.43 -25.57 34.61
CA ALA A 98 -33.59 -26.58 33.99
C ALA A 98 -32.57 -26.01 32.98
N ILE A 99 -32.71 -24.72 32.60
CA ILE A 99 -31.87 -24.09 31.57
C ILE A 99 -30.40 -24.13 31.95
N GLU A 100 -30.04 -23.73 33.17
CA GLU A 100 -28.64 -23.65 33.61
C GLU A 100 -27.96 -25.04 33.57
N ALA A 101 -28.62 -26.05 34.11
CA ALA A 101 -28.12 -27.43 34.10
C ALA A 101 -27.96 -27.97 32.67
N LEU A 102 -28.95 -27.75 31.80
CA LEU A 102 -28.91 -28.18 30.40
C LEU A 102 -27.85 -27.45 29.58
N LEU A 103 -27.64 -26.15 29.83
CA LEU A 103 -26.56 -25.39 29.21
C LEU A 103 -25.18 -25.91 29.64
N GLY A 104 -25.02 -26.30 30.91
CA GLY A 104 -23.79 -26.94 31.40
C GLY A 104 -23.51 -28.26 30.68
N VAL A 105 -24.52 -29.12 30.53
CA VAL A 105 -24.41 -30.37 29.77
C VAL A 105 -24.10 -30.10 28.29
N SER A 106 -24.83 -29.18 27.66
CA SER A 106 -24.66 -28.82 26.25
C SER A 106 -23.26 -28.26 26.00
N SER A 107 -22.76 -27.39 26.88
CA SER A 107 -21.39 -26.88 26.85
C SER A 107 -20.35 -28.00 26.95
N SER A 108 -20.56 -28.98 27.85
CA SER A 108 -19.67 -30.14 27.99
C SER A 108 -19.67 -31.01 26.74
N LEU A 109 -20.84 -31.29 26.15
CA LEU A 109 -20.95 -32.05 24.91
C LEU A 109 -20.29 -31.31 23.74
N GLN A 110 -20.52 -30.01 23.61
CA GLN A 110 -19.90 -29.19 22.57
C GLN A 110 -18.39 -29.16 22.70
N THR A 111 -17.89 -29.10 23.94
CA THR A 111 -16.46 -29.22 24.23
C THR A 111 -15.91 -30.58 23.77
N GLN A 112 -16.64 -31.68 24.01
CA GLN A 112 -16.26 -33.02 23.54
C GLN A 112 -16.24 -33.11 22.01
N ILE A 113 -17.24 -32.56 21.31
CA ILE A 113 -17.33 -32.52 19.85
C ILE A 113 -16.14 -31.73 19.27
N LEU A 114 -15.87 -30.54 19.84
CA LEU A 114 -14.77 -29.70 19.37
C LEU A 114 -13.40 -30.34 19.64
N TYR A 115 -13.18 -30.99 20.78
CA TYR A 115 -11.94 -31.73 21.01
C TYR A 115 -11.74 -32.87 20.02
N GLN A 116 -12.83 -33.59 19.68
CA GLN A 116 -12.78 -34.59 18.63
C GLN A 116 -12.37 -33.94 17.30
N ALA A 117 -13.02 -32.85 16.90
CA ALA A 117 -12.71 -32.13 15.66
C ALA A 117 -11.26 -31.61 15.61
N VAL A 118 -10.76 -31.03 16.70
CA VAL A 118 -9.37 -30.58 16.82
C VAL A 118 -8.42 -31.76 16.66
N ASN A 119 -8.62 -32.85 17.41
CA ASN A 119 -7.77 -34.04 17.34
C ASN A 119 -7.73 -34.68 15.94
N TYR A 120 -8.86 -34.68 15.22
CA TYR A 120 -8.91 -35.18 13.83
C TYR A 120 -8.06 -34.34 12.86
N GLN A 121 -7.94 -33.03 13.08
CA GLN A 121 -7.13 -32.15 12.21
C GLN A 121 -5.62 -32.33 12.42
N PHE A 122 -5.18 -32.99 13.50
CA PHE A 122 -3.77 -33.27 13.80
C PHE A 122 -3.27 -34.62 13.28
N LEU A 123 -4.12 -35.48 12.72
CA LEU A 123 -3.68 -36.71 12.05
C LEU A 123 -3.28 -36.41 10.59
N PRO A 124 -2.03 -36.71 10.16
CA PRO A 124 -1.70 -36.73 8.76
C PRO A 124 -2.56 -37.81 8.07
N SER A 125 -3.28 -37.45 7.01
CA SER A 125 -3.90 -38.43 6.13
C SER A 125 -2.80 -39.28 5.51
N GLU A 126 -2.75 -40.57 5.84
CA GLU A 126 -1.94 -41.52 5.08
C GLU A 126 -2.30 -41.40 3.60
N GLY A 127 -1.30 -41.13 2.76
CA GLY A 127 -1.47 -40.97 1.33
C GLY A 127 -2.06 -42.22 0.72
N GLY A 128 -3.08 -42.04 -0.11
CA GLY A 128 -3.66 -43.11 -0.90
C GLY A 128 -2.64 -43.68 -1.87
N GLU A 129 -2.13 -44.87 -1.55
CA GLU A 129 -1.74 -45.84 -2.56
C GLU A 129 -2.83 -46.92 -2.63
N ASN A 130 -3.39 -47.08 -3.82
CA ASN A 130 -4.32 -48.14 -4.17
C ASN A 130 -3.71 -49.51 -3.84
N VAL A 131 -4.43 -50.40 -3.14
CA VAL A 131 -4.68 -51.81 -3.54
C VAL A 131 -5.73 -52.44 -2.58
N ASN A 132 -6.60 -53.25 -3.20
CA ASN A 132 -7.76 -53.96 -2.68
C ASN A 132 -7.53 -54.94 -1.50
N ILE A 133 -8.54 -54.97 -0.61
CA ILE A 133 -9.21 -56.12 0.04
C ILE A 133 -8.34 -57.24 0.66
N SER A 134 -8.36 -57.36 2.00
CA SER A 134 -8.96 -58.48 2.77
C SER A 134 -8.50 -58.46 4.24
N GLY A 135 -9.35 -58.93 5.16
CA GLY A 135 -9.17 -58.86 6.62
C GLY A 135 -8.19 -59.89 7.23
N PRO A 136 -8.42 -60.32 8.49
CA PRO A 136 -7.73 -59.80 9.67
C PRO A 136 -6.68 -60.75 10.26
N SER A 137 -5.86 -60.22 11.18
CA SER A 137 -5.36 -60.87 12.42
C SER A 137 -3.83 -61.01 12.62
N SER A 138 -3.43 -60.78 13.87
CA SER A 138 -2.39 -61.46 14.65
C SER A 138 -0.90 -61.16 14.45
N LEU A 139 -0.33 -60.54 15.50
CA LEU A 139 0.89 -60.91 16.25
C LEU A 139 1.98 -61.74 15.53
N ILE A 140 3.23 -61.25 15.52
CA ILE A 140 4.41 -61.82 16.20
C ILE A 140 5.71 -61.13 15.71
N SER A 141 6.60 -60.98 16.69
CA SER A 141 7.99 -60.50 16.71
C SER A 141 8.97 -61.11 15.69
N LYS A 142 10.01 -60.35 15.33
CA LYS A 142 11.42 -60.70 15.61
C LYS A 142 12.42 -59.64 15.14
N ASP A 143 13.39 -59.41 16.02
CA ASP A 143 14.64 -58.67 15.83
C ASP A 143 15.50 -59.27 14.71
N ILE A 144 16.36 -58.44 14.10
CA ILE A 144 17.79 -58.69 13.82
C ILE A 144 18.47 -57.34 13.52
N GLU A 145 19.56 -57.11 14.25
CA GLU A 145 20.56 -56.05 14.11
C GLU A 145 21.42 -56.31 12.85
N ASP A 146 21.77 -55.28 12.07
CA ASP A 146 23.17 -54.96 11.78
C ASP A 146 23.37 -53.60 11.07
N GLU A 147 24.54 -53.02 11.30
CA GLU A 147 24.83 -51.60 11.33
C GLU A 147 25.04 -50.82 10.00
N THR A 148 25.00 -49.48 10.16
CA THR A 148 25.74 -48.41 9.45
C THR A 148 25.13 -47.74 8.19
N ASN A 149 24.24 -46.77 8.40
CA ASN A 149 24.43 -45.37 7.94
C ASN A 149 23.29 -44.47 8.45
N VAL A 150 23.58 -43.59 9.41
CA VAL A 150 22.65 -42.58 9.92
C VAL A 150 22.80 -41.30 9.12
N SER A 151 21.74 -40.84 8.45
CA SER A 151 21.45 -39.40 8.35
C SER A 151 19.95 -39.09 8.17
N SER A 152 19.43 -38.34 9.14
CA SER A 152 18.25 -37.45 9.12
C SER A 152 16.79 -37.97 9.18
N SER A 153 16.46 -39.25 8.98
CA SER A 153 15.04 -39.68 9.04
C SER A 153 14.54 -40.22 10.39
N GLN A 154 15.40 -40.84 11.21
CA GLN A 154 14.96 -41.54 12.42
C GLN A 154 14.52 -40.64 13.59
N SER A 155 14.97 -39.38 13.64
CA SER A 155 14.56 -38.43 14.69
C SER A 155 13.13 -37.94 14.53
N ALA A 156 12.61 -37.89 13.29
CA ALA A 156 11.22 -37.58 13.00
C ALA A 156 10.28 -38.71 13.44
N ASP A 157 10.70 -39.97 13.22
CA ASP A 157 9.91 -41.16 13.57
C ASP A 157 9.86 -41.42 15.07
N LEU A 158 10.95 -41.14 15.81
CA LEU A 158 10.98 -41.19 17.27
C LEU A 158 10.10 -40.09 17.89
N LEU A 159 10.13 -38.87 17.34
CA LEU A 159 9.20 -37.81 17.75
C LEU A 159 7.76 -38.17 17.38
N TYR A 160 7.50 -38.75 16.21
CA TYR A 160 6.17 -39.17 15.75
C TYR A 160 5.57 -40.28 16.62
N TRP A 161 6.34 -41.33 16.93
CA TRP A 161 5.88 -42.44 17.76
C TRP A 161 5.67 -42.02 19.22
N THR A 162 6.58 -41.18 19.75
CA THR A 162 6.43 -40.59 21.08
C THR A 162 5.23 -39.67 21.13
N THR A 163 5.00 -38.85 20.09
CA THR A 163 3.85 -37.95 19.99
C THR A 163 2.53 -38.73 19.86
N SER A 164 2.49 -39.85 19.12
CA SER A 164 1.28 -40.66 18.94
C SER A 164 0.89 -41.45 20.20
N LYS A 165 1.87 -41.97 20.95
CA LYS A 165 1.64 -42.57 22.28
C LYS A 165 1.29 -41.53 23.34
N THR A 166 1.94 -40.36 23.30
CA THR A 166 1.58 -39.23 24.17
C THR A 166 0.17 -38.72 23.84
N MET A 167 -0.25 -38.70 22.56
CA MET A 167 -1.59 -38.28 22.09
C MET A 167 -2.73 -39.19 22.54
N LYS A 168 -2.52 -40.51 22.63
CA LYS A 168 -3.51 -41.44 23.22
C LYS A 168 -3.70 -41.24 24.73
N VAL A 169 -2.69 -40.69 25.42
CA VAL A 169 -2.80 -40.29 26.83
C VAL A 169 -3.41 -38.88 26.95
N LEU A 170 -3.19 -38.00 25.96
CA LEU A 170 -3.68 -36.62 25.92
C LEU A 170 -5.22 -36.50 25.81
N SER A 171 -5.92 -37.48 25.24
CA SER A 171 -7.38 -37.45 25.06
C SER A 171 -8.19 -37.58 26.36
N ASN A 172 -7.55 -38.00 27.46
CA ASN A 172 -8.25 -38.38 28.70
C ASN A 172 -8.03 -37.43 29.88
N THR A 173 -7.28 -36.32 29.74
CA THR A 173 -6.94 -35.44 30.88
C THR A 173 -7.00 -33.93 30.59
N THR A 174 -7.80 -33.21 31.36
CA THR A 174 -8.04 -31.74 31.34
C THR A 174 -6.78 -30.87 31.48
N MET A 175 -5.70 -31.39 32.09
CA MET A 175 -4.44 -30.64 32.34
C MET A 175 -3.64 -30.37 31.06
N THR A 176 -3.75 -31.21 30.04
CA THR A 176 -2.91 -31.14 28.84
C THR A 176 -3.51 -30.30 27.72
N THR A 177 -4.82 -30.05 27.75
CA THR A 177 -5.50 -29.10 26.85
C THR A 177 -5.01 -27.67 27.05
N LYS A 178 -4.73 -27.30 28.30
CA LYS A 178 -4.12 -26.01 28.66
C LYS A 178 -2.75 -25.87 28.01
N ALA A 179 -1.95 -26.93 27.98
CA ALA A 179 -0.65 -26.94 27.32
C ALA A 179 -0.77 -26.82 25.79
N MET A 180 -1.76 -27.48 25.19
CA MET A 180 -2.04 -27.35 23.74
C MET A 180 -2.50 -25.93 23.37
N LEU A 181 -3.44 -25.34 24.11
CA LEU A 181 -3.92 -23.98 23.89
C LEU A 181 -2.80 -22.94 24.14
N HIS A 182 -1.90 -23.19 25.10
CA HIS A 182 -0.68 -22.39 25.26
C HIS A 182 0.30 -22.54 24.09
N ALA A 183 0.47 -23.74 23.51
CA ALA A 183 1.31 -23.92 22.32
C ALA A 183 0.74 -23.21 21.09
N VAL A 184 -0.59 -23.23 20.93
CA VAL A 184 -1.30 -22.48 19.87
C VAL A 184 -1.22 -20.97 20.07
N SER A 185 -0.96 -20.48 21.29
CA SER A 185 -0.73 -19.04 21.50
C SER A 185 0.66 -18.54 21.06
N ASP A 186 1.57 -19.43 20.68
CA ASP A 186 2.91 -19.07 20.17
C ASP A 186 2.86 -18.73 18.66
N GLY A 187 3.24 -17.51 18.29
CA GLY A 187 3.30 -17.08 16.88
C GLY A 187 4.28 -17.89 16.02
N GLN A 188 5.32 -18.51 16.60
CA GLN A 188 6.21 -19.42 15.88
C GLN A 188 5.54 -20.76 15.57
N TRP A 189 4.61 -21.19 16.41
CA TRP A 189 3.79 -22.38 16.14
C TRP A 189 2.89 -22.14 14.92
N TRP A 190 2.22 -20.98 14.82
CA TRP A 190 1.41 -20.64 13.64
C TRP A 190 2.21 -20.62 12.35
N LYS A 191 3.39 -19.99 12.35
CA LYS A 191 4.27 -19.94 11.17
C LYS A 191 4.69 -21.32 10.67
N ARG A 192 4.83 -22.30 11.56
CA ARG A 192 5.24 -23.68 11.22
C ARG A 192 4.06 -24.58 10.88
N SER A 193 2.93 -24.40 11.56
CA SER A 193 1.75 -25.26 11.46
C SER A 193 0.83 -24.91 10.29
N LEU A 194 0.81 -23.64 9.84
CA LEU A 194 0.04 -23.21 8.66
C LEU A 194 0.39 -23.99 7.39
N THR A 195 1.61 -24.55 7.29
CA THR A 195 2.03 -25.41 6.18
C THR A 195 1.33 -26.77 6.13
N TYR A 196 0.75 -27.21 7.25
CA TYR A 196 0.23 -28.58 7.43
C TYR A 196 -1.26 -28.66 7.74
N LEU A 197 -1.91 -27.55 8.09
CA LEU A 197 -3.33 -27.52 8.44
C LEU A 197 -4.17 -27.29 7.17
N ARG A 198 -4.83 -28.36 6.69
CA ARG A 198 -5.90 -28.26 5.67
C ARG A 198 -7.26 -28.01 6.33
N PRO A 199 -8.17 -27.24 5.70
CA PRO A 199 -9.57 -27.16 6.11
C PRO A 199 -10.21 -28.56 6.13
N LEU A 200 -11.10 -28.81 7.09
CA LEU A 200 -11.84 -30.06 7.30
C LEU A 200 -12.43 -30.63 5.99
N HIS A 201 -11.71 -31.54 5.32
CA HIS A 201 -12.26 -32.34 4.23
C HIS A 201 -12.89 -33.60 4.84
N GLY A 202 -14.20 -33.54 5.08
CA GLY A 202 -15.02 -34.71 5.40
C GLY A 202 -15.71 -35.24 4.14
N GLN A 203 -15.20 -36.35 3.62
CA GLN A 203 -15.88 -37.37 2.82
C GLN A 203 -16.80 -36.90 1.66
N GLU A 204 -16.29 -37.04 0.44
CA GLU A 204 -16.99 -36.87 -0.83
C GLU A 204 -18.35 -37.57 -0.87
N PHE A 205 -19.41 -36.79 -1.08
CA PHE A 205 -20.59 -37.22 -1.82
C PHE A 205 -20.80 -36.22 -2.97
N GLY A 206 -20.77 -36.75 -4.20
CA GLY A 206 -20.56 -35.99 -5.42
C GLY A 206 -21.64 -34.96 -5.76
N GLY A 207 -21.20 -33.88 -6.43
CA GLY A 207 -22.08 -32.93 -7.10
C GLY A 207 -21.53 -31.50 -7.10
N VAL A 208 -20.57 -31.22 -8.00
CA VAL A 208 -20.27 -29.90 -8.59
C VAL A 208 -20.44 -28.68 -7.68
N LEU A 209 -19.42 -28.28 -6.92
CA LEU A 209 -19.13 -26.87 -6.64
C LEU A 209 -17.62 -26.71 -6.47
N LYS A 210 -17.03 -25.94 -7.38
CA LYS A 210 -15.60 -25.64 -7.41
C LYS A 210 -15.26 -24.75 -6.22
N SER A 211 -14.13 -25.04 -5.58
CA SER A 211 -13.35 -24.10 -4.78
C SER A 211 -13.18 -22.79 -5.59
N GLY A 212 -13.88 -21.74 -5.18
CA GLY A 212 -13.79 -20.41 -5.77
C GLY A 212 -12.55 -19.69 -5.25
N HIS A 213 -11.77 -19.12 -6.16
CA HIS A 213 -10.66 -18.21 -5.85
C HIS A 213 -11.15 -17.03 -4.98
N ALA A 214 -10.26 -16.44 -4.18
CA ALA A 214 -10.58 -15.31 -3.29
C ALA A 214 -10.92 -14.03 -4.08
N GLU A 215 -12.21 -13.80 -4.35
CA GLU A 215 -12.68 -12.71 -5.24
C GLU A 215 -12.58 -11.29 -4.64
N ASN A 216 -12.43 -11.13 -3.32
CA ASN A 216 -12.24 -9.82 -2.65
C ASN A 216 -10.96 -9.75 -1.81
N ALA A 217 -9.89 -10.48 -2.19
CA ALA A 217 -8.63 -10.51 -1.43
C ALA A 217 -7.96 -9.13 -1.27
N THR A 218 -8.18 -8.20 -2.22
CA THR A 218 -7.67 -6.82 -2.15
C THR A 218 -8.54 -5.88 -1.33
N VAL A 219 -9.69 -6.35 -0.80
CA VAL A 219 -10.64 -5.57 0.02
C VAL A 219 -11.04 -4.26 -0.70
N GLU A 220 -11.39 -4.34 -1.98
CA GLU A 220 -11.84 -3.17 -2.76
C GLU A 220 -13.30 -2.83 -2.51
N LYS A 221 -14.10 -3.85 -2.14
CA LYS A 221 -15.49 -3.71 -1.73
C LYS A 221 -15.67 -4.06 -0.25
N GLN A 222 -16.65 -3.44 0.40
CA GLN A 222 -16.99 -3.76 1.78
C GLN A 222 -17.66 -5.14 1.84
N GLY A 223 -16.94 -6.13 2.34
CA GLY A 223 -17.50 -7.46 2.63
C GLY A 223 -18.56 -7.39 3.73
N CYS A 224 -19.70 -8.04 3.52
CA CYS A 224 -20.70 -8.24 4.56
C CYS A 224 -21.42 -9.58 4.44
N HIS A 225 -21.83 -10.11 5.59
CA HIS A 225 -22.70 -11.27 5.65
C HIS A 225 -24.01 -11.05 4.84
N PRO A 226 -24.52 -12.06 4.09
CA PRO A 226 -25.71 -11.94 3.23
C PRO A 226 -26.93 -11.32 3.92
N PHE A 227 -27.11 -11.61 5.21
CA PHE A 227 -28.18 -11.05 6.04
C PHE A 227 -28.20 -9.50 6.07
N TYR A 228 -27.04 -8.86 5.95
CA TYR A 228 -26.90 -7.40 6.03
C TYR A 228 -26.73 -6.72 4.67
N GLU A 229 -26.82 -7.46 3.55
CA GLU A 229 -26.63 -6.95 2.19
C GLU A 229 -27.44 -5.68 1.93
N SER A 230 -28.72 -5.68 2.32
CA SER A 230 -29.63 -4.54 2.12
C SER A 230 -29.28 -3.27 2.92
N LEU A 231 -28.42 -3.36 3.94
CA LEU A 231 -28.03 -2.24 4.78
C LEU A 231 -26.78 -1.50 4.26
N ILE A 232 -26.03 -2.13 3.37
CA ILE A 232 -24.75 -1.63 2.84
C ILE A 232 -24.94 -1.31 1.36
N ALA A 233 -24.33 -0.21 0.90
CA ALA A 233 -24.42 0.19 -0.50
C ALA A 233 -23.27 -0.48 -1.29
N ASP A 234 -23.61 -1.26 -2.32
CA ASP A 234 -22.67 -2.05 -3.14
C ASP A 234 -21.75 -2.96 -2.30
N PRO A 235 -22.31 -3.84 -1.44
CA PRO A 235 -21.51 -4.76 -0.65
C PRO A 235 -20.90 -5.87 -1.51
N TYR A 236 -19.82 -6.47 -1.02
CA TYR A 236 -19.38 -7.78 -1.47
C TYR A 236 -20.01 -8.84 -0.57
N VAL A 237 -20.68 -9.83 -1.18
CA VAL A 237 -21.30 -10.96 -0.51
C VAL A 237 -20.68 -12.23 -1.08
N ALA A 238 -19.98 -13.00 -0.27
CA ALA A 238 -19.34 -14.23 -0.71
C ALA A 238 -20.38 -15.30 -1.08
N GLU A 239 -20.25 -15.94 -2.25
CA GLU A 239 -21.17 -16.99 -2.71
C GLU A 239 -21.22 -18.21 -1.77
N SER A 240 -20.19 -18.41 -0.95
CA SER A 240 -20.07 -19.49 0.02
C SER A 240 -20.84 -19.27 1.33
N GLU A 241 -21.35 -18.07 1.60
CA GLU A 241 -22.05 -17.76 2.84
C GLU A 241 -23.57 -18.00 2.68
N ILE A 242 -24.05 -19.09 3.29
CA ILE A 242 -25.43 -19.40 3.71
C ILE A 242 -26.54 -18.76 2.85
N SER A 243 -27.12 -19.56 1.94
CA SER A 243 -28.42 -19.24 1.35
C SER A 243 -29.53 -19.45 2.38
N TYR A 244 -30.11 -18.37 2.90
CA TYR A 244 -31.30 -18.42 3.75
C TYR A 244 -32.51 -19.09 3.07
N GLY A 245 -32.47 -19.31 1.74
CA GLY A 245 -33.50 -20.03 0.99
C GLY A 245 -33.48 -21.55 1.18
N SER A 246 -32.35 -22.15 1.56
CA SER A 246 -32.23 -23.61 1.70
C SER A 246 -32.19 -24.12 3.13
N TYR A 247 -32.05 -23.24 4.14
CA TYR A 247 -31.84 -23.60 5.56
C TYR A 247 -30.76 -24.68 5.78
N GLN A 248 -29.85 -24.87 4.80
CA GLN A 248 -28.75 -25.83 4.91
C GLN A 248 -27.58 -25.17 5.62
N HIS A 249 -27.28 -25.67 6.81
CA HIS A 249 -26.15 -25.22 7.62
C HIS A 249 -24.85 -25.85 7.09
N ASN A 250 -24.32 -25.32 5.99
CA ASN A 250 -23.03 -25.76 5.42
C ASN A 250 -21.89 -24.80 5.78
N SER A 251 -21.82 -24.30 7.03
CA SER A 251 -20.64 -23.52 7.45
C SER A 251 -19.51 -24.50 7.80
N LEU A 252 -18.55 -24.59 6.89
CA LEU A 252 -17.30 -25.30 7.11
C LEU A 252 -16.46 -24.45 8.07
N GLU A 253 -16.50 -24.76 9.37
CA GLU A 253 -15.81 -23.96 10.40
C GLU A 253 -14.30 -23.98 10.18
N SER A 254 -13.66 -22.80 10.20
CA SER A 254 -12.20 -22.69 10.14
C SER A 254 -11.58 -23.27 11.42
N PHE A 255 -10.40 -23.86 11.31
CA PHE A 255 -9.66 -24.36 12.48
C PHE A 255 -9.47 -23.28 13.56
N ALA A 256 -9.25 -22.02 13.15
CA ALA A 256 -9.12 -20.90 14.09
C ALA A 256 -10.44 -20.62 14.84
N GLU A 257 -11.61 -20.82 14.20
CA GLU A 257 -12.91 -20.68 14.84
C GLU A 257 -13.15 -21.81 15.84
N VAL A 258 -12.85 -23.04 15.44
CA VAL A 258 -12.92 -24.23 16.30
C VAL A 258 -12.05 -24.03 17.55
N LEU A 259 -10.84 -23.51 17.40
CA LEU A 259 -9.94 -23.17 18.51
C LEU A 259 -10.51 -22.08 19.41
N LEU A 260 -11.00 -20.97 18.84
CA LEU A 260 -11.58 -19.87 19.62
C LEU A 260 -12.80 -20.35 20.44
N ARG A 261 -13.66 -21.17 19.84
CA ARG A 261 -14.83 -21.76 20.53
C ARG A 261 -14.42 -22.70 21.64
N THR A 262 -13.47 -23.59 21.37
CA THR A 262 -12.91 -24.51 22.37
C THR A 262 -12.39 -23.73 23.56
N GLN A 263 -11.62 -22.68 23.30
CA GLN A 263 -11.07 -21.82 24.34
C GLN A 263 -12.18 -21.11 25.14
N LYS A 264 -13.16 -20.47 24.49
CA LYS A 264 -14.22 -19.75 25.19
C LYS A 264 -15.07 -20.68 26.06
N LEU A 265 -15.30 -21.92 25.62
CA LEU A 265 -15.97 -22.94 26.43
C LEU A 265 -15.13 -23.37 27.64
N THR A 266 -13.80 -23.44 27.53
CA THR A 266 -12.92 -23.70 28.68
C THR A 266 -12.89 -22.54 29.67
N GLU A 267 -12.93 -21.29 29.18
CA GLU A 267 -13.03 -20.09 30.03
C GLU A 267 -14.35 -20.06 30.80
N THR A 268 -15.48 -20.38 30.14
CA THR A 268 -16.79 -20.44 30.81
C THR A 268 -16.83 -21.56 31.85
N LYS A 269 -16.23 -22.73 31.57
CA LYS A 269 -16.15 -23.85 32.52
C LYS A 269 -15.31 -23.53 33.76
N SER A 270 -14.30 -22.66 33.62
CA SER A 270 -13.44 -22.24 34.72
C SER A 270 -13.94 -20.96 35.43
N GLU A 271 -15.12 -20.44 35.08
CA GLU A 271 -15.66 -19.16 35.56
C GLU A 271 -14.68 -17.98 35.34
N GLY A 272 -13.87 -18.06 34.28
CA GLY A 272 -12.85 -17.05 33.97
C GLY A 272 -11.57 -17.13 34.80
N LYS A 273 -11.34 -18.21 35.57
CA LYS A 273 -10.09 -18.41 36.34
C LYS A 273 -8.91 -18.79 35.45
N ASP A 274 -9.15 -19.47 34.33
CA ASP A 274 -8.13 -19.85 33.36
C ASP A 274 -8.26 -19.00 32.08
N LEU A 275 -7.63 -17.82 32.07
CA LEU A 275 -7.53 -16.97 30.87
C LEU A 275 -6.41 -17.49 29.97
N LEU A 276 -6.73 -17.82 28.73
CA LEU A 276 -5.77 -18.29 27.72
C LEU A 276 -5.48 -17.17 26.69
N PRO A 277 -4.27 -17.08 26.12
CA PRO A 277 -3.95 -15.98 25.21
C PRO A 277 -4.63 -16.20 23.85
N THR A 278 -5.60 -15.35 23.49
CA THR A 278 -6.34 -15.41 22.21
C THR A 278 -5.73 -14.61 21.07
N THR A 279 -4.67 -13.83 21.33
CA THR A 279 -4.22 -12.76 20.41
C THR A 279 -3.98 -13.28 18.99
N GLU A 280 -3.21 -14.35 18.83
CA GLU A 280 -2.84 -14.84 17.49
C GLU A 280 -4.04 -15.46 16.74
N VAL A 281 -4.91 -16.18 17.47
CA VAL A 281 -6.16 -16.74 16.93
C VAL A 281 -7.09 -15.62 16.44
N LEU A 282 -7.26 -14.57 17.24
CA LEU A 282 -8.09 -13.43 16.89
C LEU A 282 -7.52 -12.61 15.74
N LEU A 283 -6.20 -12.45 15.65
CA LEU A 283 -5.56 -11.77 14.52
C LEU A 283 -5.73 -12.56 13.23
N GLN A 284 -5.62 -13.89 13.28
CA GLN A 284 -5.86 -14.74 12.12
C GLN A 284 -7.32 -14.67 11.67
N LEU A 285 -8.27 -14.83 12.60
CA LEU A 285 -9.71 -14.72 12.32
C LEU A 285 -10.09 -13.33 11.79
N ALA A 286 -9.52 -12.26 12.35
CA ALA A 286 -9.74 -10.91 11.85
C ALA A 286 -9.25 -10.75 10.40
N SER A 287 -8.09 -11.34 10.07
CA SER A 287 -7.50 -11.28 8.73
C SER A 287 -8.33 -12.07 7.71
N ASP A 288 -8.79 -13.25 8.10
CA ASP A 288 -9.59 -14.15 7.25
C ASP A 288 -11.00 -13.60 7.02
N ALA A 289 -11.60 -12.96 8.03
CA ALA A 289 -12.93 -12.37 7.95
C ALA A 289 -12.94 -11.03 7.17
N LEU A 290 -11.86 -10.25 7.18
CA LEU A 290 -11.84 -8.90 6.61
C LEU A 290 -12.34 -8.79 5.15
N PRO A 291 -11.94 -9.66 4.19
CA PRO A 291 -12.44 -9.57 2.82
C PRO A 291 -13.92 -9.98 2.66
N ASN A 292 -14.48 -10.78 3.57
CA ASN A 292 -15.82 -11.36 3.43
C ASN A 292 -16.86 -10.70 4.35
N ASP A 293 -16.51 -10.45 5.62
CA ASP A 293 -17.32 -9.76 6.61
C ASP A 293 -16.46 -8.81 7.46
N MET A 294 -16.50 -7.53 7.09
CA MET A 294 -15.77 -6.47 7.79
C MET A 294 -16.29 -6.21 9.21
N ALA A 295 -17.58 -6.48 9.46
CA ALA A 295 -18.16 -6.32 10.79
C ALA A 295 -17.67 -7.39 11.75
N LEU A 296 -17.59 -8.64 11.25
CA LEU A 296 -17.02 -9.76 11.99
C LEU A 296 -15.53 -9.55 12.25
N SER A 297 -14.77 -9.09 11.25
CA SER A 297 -13.35 -8.73 11.42
C SER A 297 -13.15 -7.68 12.52
N LEU A 298 -13.96 -6.61 12.52
CA LEU A 298 -13.90 -5.60 13.57
C LEU A 298 -14.22 -6.19 14.96
N ALA A 299 -15.17 -7.12 15.06
CA ALA A 299 -15.51 -7.76 16.31
C ALA A 299 -14.33 -8.56 16.88
N TYR A 300 -13.58 -9.28 16.04
CA TYR A 300 -12.36 -9.97 16.46
C TYR A 300 -11.26 -9.01 16.91
N LEU A 301 -11.07 -7.88 16.20
CA LEU A 301 -10.11 -6.85 16.59
C LEU A 301 -10.48 -6.17 17.92
N LEU A 302 -11.77 -5.94 18.18
CA LEU A 302 -12.26 -5.39 19.44
C LEU A 302 -12.13 -6.37 20.60
N ALA A 303 -12.10 -7.67 20.32
CA ALA A 303 -11.89 -8.74 21.30
C ALA A 303 -10.41 -8.94 21.67
N LEU A 304 -9.47 -8.24 21.01
CA LEU A 304 -8.05 -8.35 21.31
C LEU A 304 -7.73 -7.88 22.74
N PRO A 305 -6.92 -8.63 23.51
CA PRO A 305 -6.51 -8.24 24.86
C PRO A 305 -5.73 -6.91 24.88
N GLN A 306 -4.94 -6.65 23.84
CA GLN A 306 -4.12 -5.45 23.71
C GLN A 306 -4.44 -4.70 22.42
N VAL A 307 -4.80 -3.42 22.57
CA VAL A 307 -5.28 -2.56 21.46
C VAL A 307 -4.24 -2.37 20.35
N VAL A 308 -2.94 -2.37 20.68
CA VAL A 308 -1.87 -2.16 19.70
C VAL A 308 -1.60 -3.37 18.82
N ASP A 309 -2.02 -4.58 19.22
CA ASP A 309 -1.81 -5.78 18.42
C ASP A 309 -2.60 -5.76 17.10
N ALA A 310 -3.68 -4.96 17.03
CA ALA A 310 -4.46 -4.78 15.80
C ALA A 310 -3.62 -4.27 14.62
N ASN A 311 -2.51 -3.55 14.87
CA ASN A 311 -1.58 -3.12 13.83
C ASN A 311 -1.02 -4.31 13.03
N LYS A 312 -0.76 -5.46 13.67
CA LYS A 312 -0.27 -6.67 12.99
C LYS A 312 -1.25 -7.19 11.94
N CYS A 313 -2.55 -6.95 12.12
CA CYS A 313 -3.59 -7.28 11.14
C CYS A 313 -3.60 -6.25 10.00
N PHE A 314 -3.59 -4.95 10.33
CA PHE A 314 -3.63 -3.89 9.33
C PHE A 314 -2.37 -3.81 8.48
N GLU A 315 -1.18 -4.05 9.05
CA GLU A 315 0.11 -4.10 8.35
C GLU A 315 0.14 -5.12 7.21
N LYS A 316 -0.54 -6.27 7.38
CA LYS A 316 -0.65 -7.30 6.35
C LYS A 316 -1.58 -6.90 5.19
N GLN A 317 -2.46 -5.92 5.39
CA GLN A 317 -3.51 -5.54 4.43
C GLN A 317 -3.52 -4.02 4.12
N LEU A 318 -2.36 -3.34 4.17
CA LEU A 318 -2.21 -1.88 4.05
C LEU A 318 -2.64 -1.29 2.69
N HIS A 319 -2.88 -2.12 1.68
CA HIS A 319 -3.09 -1.65 0.31
C HIS A 319 -4.51 -1.13 0.02
N SER A 320 -5.49 -1.36 0.90
CA SER A 320 -6.87 -0.93 0.70
C SER A 320 -7.25 0.31 1.52
N ALA A 321 -7.94 1.25 0.86
CA ALA A 321 -8.56 2.40 1.52
C ALA A 321 -9.57 2.00 2.60
N LEU A 322 -10.26 0.86 2.44
CA LEU A 322 -11.21 0.33 3.43
C LEU A 322 -10.49 -0.20 4.68
N SER A 323 -9.32 -0.82 4.51
CA SER A 323 -8.46 -1.27 5.62
C SER A 323 -8.01 -0.08 6.49
N LEU A 324 -7.58 1.02 5.86
CA LEU A 324 -7.21 2.26 6.57
C LEU A 324 -8.41 2.91 7.28
N GLN A 325 -9.59 2.92 6.65
CA GLN A 325 -10.82 3.42 7.28
C GLN A 325 -11.23 2.58 8.49
N LEU A 326 -11.12 1.25 8.38
CA LEU A 326 -11.41 0.34 9.47
C LEU A 326 -10.43 0.53 10.64
N ALA A 327 -9.14 0.70 10.36
CA ALA A 327 -8.12 0.99 11.36
C ALA A 327 -8.40 2.31 12.08
N SER A 328 -8.67 3.38 11.33
CA SER A 328 -9.05 4.69 11.88
C SER A 328 -10.28 4.57 12.80
N TYR A 329 -11.29 3.82 12.37
CA TYR A 329 -12.49 3.60 13.15
C TYR A 329 -12.23 2.78 14.43
N TYR A 330 -11.48 1.69 14.32
CA TYR A 330 -11.08 0.86 15.45
C TYR A 330 -10.37 1.69 16.53
N TYR A 331 -9.34 2.47 16.16
CA TYR A 331 -8.63 3.30 17.12
C TYR A 331 -9.49 4.42 17.69
N SER A 332 -10.38 5.00 16.88
CA SER A 332 -11.36 5.99 17.36
C SER A 332 -12.30 5.40 18.40
N LEU A 333 -12.80 4.18 18.20
CA LEU A 333 -13.63 3.47 19.17
C LEU A 333 -12.88 3.18 20.46
N GLN A 334 -11.62 2.74 20.37
CA GLN A 334 -10.79 2.43 21.53
C GLN A 334 -10.46 3.67 22.36
N ILE A 335 -10.15 4.79 21.70
CA ILE A 335 -9.95 6.09 22.36
C ILE A 335 -11.27 6.54 23.01
N TYR A 336 -12.38 6.44 22.30
CA TYR A 336 -13.69 6.83 22.81
C TYR A 336 -14.10 6.02 24.04
N ALA A 337 -13.95 4.69 24.01
CA ALA A 337 -14.25 3.81 25.14
C ALA A 337 -13.41 4.15 26.39
N ARG A 338 -12.17 4.62 26.21
CA ARG A 338 -11.32 5.09 27.31
C ARG A 338 -11.77 6.44 27.87
N LEU A 339 -12.24 7.35 27.01
CA LEU A 339 -12.69 8.69 27.41
C LEU A 339 -14.08 8.69 28.07
N ALA A 340 -14.94 7.73 27.72
CA ALA A 340 -16.30 7.60 28.26
C ALA A 340 -16.60 6.13 28.66
N PRO A 341 -16.06 5.64 29.80
CA PRO A 341 -16.04 4.22 30.15
C PRO A 341 -17.39 3.61 30.57
N CYS A 342 -18.43 4.42 30.80
CA CYS A 342 -19.72 3.94 31.28
C CYS A 342 -20.87 4.49 30.43
N PHE A 343 -21.28 3.71 29.44
CA PHE A 343 -22.56 3.91 28.76
C PHE A 343 -23.69 3.73 29.78
N LYS A 344 -24.30 4.85 30.21
CA LYS A 344 -25.56 4.84 30.95
C LYS A 344 -26.76 4.45 30.07
N ASP A 345 -26.58 4.49 28.76
CA ASP A 345 -27.62 4.25 27.76
C ASP A 345 -27.33 2.98 26.96
N LYS A 346 -28.33 2.09 26.85
CA LYS A 346 -28.17 0.71 26.32
C LYS A 346 -27.83 0.64 24.82
N CYS A 347 -27.83 1.75 24.07
CA CYS A 347 -27.62 1.79 22.62
C CYS A 347 -27.01 3.13 22.15
N HIS A 348 -25.70 3.32 22.32
CA HIS A 348 -25.02 4.55 21.88
C HIS A 348 -25.00 4.69 20.34
N PRO A 349 -25.21 5.90 19.78
CA PRO A 349 -25.23 6.14 18.33
C PRO A 349 -23.99 5.65 17.56
N LEU A 350 -22.82 5.57 18.21
CA LEU A 350 -21.58 5.08 17.59
C LEU A 350 -21.69 3.60 17.16
N TYR A 351 -22.31 2.74 17.98
CA TYR A 351 -22.55 1.33 17.61
C TYR A 351 -23.62 1.18 16.51
N ARG A 352 -24.55 2.15 16.38
CA ARG A 352 -25.49 2.22 15.23
C ARG A 352 -24.85 2.81 13.97
N ALA A 353 -23.90 3.75 14.12
CA ALA A 353 -23.31 4.49 13.01
C ALA A 353 -22.42 3.59 12.12
N PHE A 354 -21.83 2.55 12.69
CA PHE A 354 -21.09 1.53 11.93
C PHE A 354 -21.94 0.89 10.82
N LYS A 355 -23.21 0.60 11.10
CA LYS A 355 -24.08 -0.17 10.21
C LYS A 355 -24.60 0.60 8.98
N ALA A 356 -24.57 1.94 8.98
CA ALA A 356 -25.23 2.70 7.91
C ALA A 356 -24.67 4.11 7.63
N LYS A 357 -23.55 4.54 8.24
CA LYS A 357 -23.11 5.94 8.07
C LYS A 357 -21.62 6.21 8.18
N LEU A 358 -20.85 5.41 8.91
CA LEU A 358 -19.42 5.69 9.09
C LEU A 358 -18.54 5.04 8.02
N LEU A 359 -18.81 3.77 7.67
CA LEU A 359 -18.24 3.12 6.48
C LEU A 359 -19.00 3.54 5.22
N SER A 360 -20.31 3.72 5.32
CA SER A 360 -21.10 4.46 4.33
C SER A 360 -21.02 5.97 4.54
N LYS A 361 -19.83 6.51 4.86
CA LYS A 361 -19.45 7.73 4.15
C LYS A 361 -19.25 7.30 2.70
N ARG A 362 -20.38 7.02 2.02
CA ARG A 362 -20.61 7.48 0.67
C ARG A 362 -19.94 8.83 0.66
N ARG A 363 -18.94 9.00 -0.19
CA ARG A 363 -18.81 10.31 -0.80
C ARG A 363 -20.20 10.55 -1.37
N LEU A 364 -21.06 11.27 -0.62
CA LEU A 364 -22.30 11.74 -1.19
C LEU A 364 -21.85 12.37 -2.49
N SER A 365 -22.41 11.87 -3.59
CA SER A 365 -22.06 12.40 -4.89
C SER A 365 -22.33 13.89 -4.85
N THR A 366 -21.57 14.68 -5.59
CA THR A 366 -21.75 16.13 -5.58
C THR A 366 -23.20 16.51 -5.91
N LEU A 367 -23.89 15.70 -6.74
CA LEU A 367 -25.32 15.79 -7.04
C LEU A 367 -26.21 15.59 -5.81
N GLU A 368 -26.02 14.52 -5.04
CA GLU A 368 -26.83 14.29 -3.81
C GLU A 368 -26.64 15.41 -2.77
N ILE A 369 -25.43 15.98 -2.68
CA ILE A 369 -25.14 17.13 -1.81
C ILE A 369 -25.90 18.36 -2.30
N GLU A 370 -25.89 18.61 -3.60
CA GLU A 370 -26.55 19.75 -4.23
C GLU A 370 -28.08 19.67 -4.08
N GLU A 371 -28.70 18.53 -4.39
CA GLU A 371 -30.15 18.31 -4.22
C GLU A 371 -30.59 18.49 -2.76
N ARG A 372 -29.77 18.01 -1.82
CA ARG A 372 -30.03 18.17 -0.39
C ARG A 372 -29.86 19.62 0.06
N ALA A 373 -28.86 20.33 -0.45
CA ALA A 373 -28.66 21.75 -0.17
C ALA A 373 -29.84 22.60 -0.65
N GLN A 374 -30.35 22.30 -1.85
CA GLN A 374 -31.50 22.98 -2.44
C GLN A 374 -32.80 22.66 -1.68
N SER A 375 -33.10 21.39 -1.39
CA SER A 375 -34.32 21.00 -0.68
C SER A 375 -34.42 21.56 0.75
N LEU A 376 -33.29 21.80 1.41
CA LEU A 376 -33.23 22.38 2.75
C LEU A 376 -33.16 23.91 2.73
N GLY A 377 -33.12 24.56 1.56
CA GLY A 377 -33.00 26.02 1.45
C GLY A 377 -31.71 26.57 2.08
N LEU A 378 -30.65 25.75 2.15
CA LEU A 378 -29.43 26.07 2.91
C LEU A 378 -28.74 27.35 2.41
N PHE A 379 -28.81 27.65 1.11
CA PHE A 379 -28.17 28.82 0.51
C PHE A 379 -28.64 30.15 1.12
N GLU A 380 -29.93 30.29 1.45
CA GLU A 380 -30.46 31.53 2.03
C GLU A 380 -29.98 31.72 3.48
N THR A 381 -29.86 30.63 4.23
CA THR A 381 -29.29 30.64 5.59
C THR A 381 -27.78 30.89 5.58
N LEU A 382 -27.06 30.34 4.60
CA LEU A 382 -25.60 30.49 4.51
C LEU A 382 -25.16 31.90 4.10
N LYS A 383 -26.00 32.64 3.35
CA LYS A 383 -25.77 34.04 2.99
C LYS A 383 -25.80 35.01 4.19
N THR A 384 -26.34 34.62 5.34
CA THR A 384 -26.47 35.55 6.48
C THR A 384 -25.14 35.86 7.17
N SER A 385 -24.10 35.03 6.99
CA SER A 385 -22.75 35.28 7.53
C SER A 385 -21.65 34.71 6.61
N PRO A 386 -21.26 35.45 5.56
CA PRO A 386 -20.26 34.99 4.58
C PRO A 386 -18.87 34.79 5.18
N GLU A 387 -18.49 35.56 6.21
CA GLU A 387 -17.17 35.45 6.86
C GLU A 387 -17.04 34.16 7.66
N ALA A 388 -18.00 33.87 8.55
CA ALA A 388 -17.99 32.66 9.37
C ALA A 388 -18.09 31.39 8.51
N LEU A 389 -18.87 31.46 7.42
CA LEU A 389 -18.96 30.40 6.43
C LEU A 389 -17.59 30.14 5.78
N TYR A 390 -16.94 31.19 5.31
CA TYR A 390 -15.65 31.07 4.64
C TYR A 390 -14.58 30.48 5.56
N GLU A 391 -14.45 30.94 6.81
CA GLU A 391 -13.50 30.38 7.78
C GLU A 391 -13.75 28.89 8.03
N HIS A 392 -15.01 28.50 8.22
CA HIS A 392 -15.37 27.10 8.45
C HIS A 392 -15.08 26.23 7.22
N MET A 393 -15.41 26.74 6.02
CA MET A 393 -15.20 26.05 4.75
C MET A 393 -13.71 25.82 4.47
N VAL A 394 -12.87 26.82 4.67
CA VAL A 394 -11.41 26.69 4.48
C VAL A 394 -10.79 25.75 5.52
N LYS A 395 -11.23 25.79 6.78
CA LYS A 395 -10.64 25.01 7.87
C LYS A 395 -11.02 23.53 7.85
N TYR A 396 -12.27 23.20 7.53
CA TYR A 396 -12.80 21.85 7.71
C TYR A 396 -13.24 21.18 6.40
N VAL A 397 -13.74 21.93 5.42
CA VAL A 397 -14.33 21.37 4.21
C VAL A 397 -13.30 21.29 3.09
N TYR A 398 -12.58 22.36 2.80
CA TYR A 398 -11.58 22.40 1.73
C TYR A 398 -10.54 21.29 1.88
N PRO A 399 -9.87 21.06 3.05
CA PRO A 399 -8.85 20.02 3.17
C PRO A 399 -9.38 18.61 2.91
N SER A 400 -10.66 18.37 3.18
CA SER A 400 -11.31 17.07 2.98
C SER A 400 -11.62 16.72 1.52
N ILE A 401 -11.60 17.70 0.61
CA ILE A 401 -11.87 17.48 -0.82
C ILE A 401 -10.60 17.00 -1.52
N GLU A 402 -10.67 15.94 -2.33
CA GLU A 402 -9.51 15.51 -3.11
C GLU A 402 -9.18 16.51 -4.23
N GLY A 403 -7.89 16.76 -4.45
CA GLY A 403 -7.44 17.72 -5.45
C GLY A 403 -7.75 17.35 -6.91
N ARG A 404 -7.99 16.06 -7.18
CA ARG A 404 -8.40 15.55 -8.50
C ARG A 404 -9.93 15.55 -8.69
N ASP A 405 -10.72 15.72 -7.62
CA ASP A 405 -12.18 15.76 -7.70
C ASP A 405 -12.65 17.15 -8.15
N HIS A 406 -12.50 17.42 -9.45
CA HIS A 406 -12.87 18.70 -10.06
C HIS A 406 -14.34 19.04 -9.88
N GLN A 407 -15.21 18.04 -9.83
CA GLN A 407 -16.65 18.26 -9.67
C GLN A 407 -16.97 18.77 -8.27
N ARG A 408 -16.39 18.16 -7.23
CA ARG A 408 -16.58 18.59 -5.84
C ARG A 408 -15.90 19.92 -5.55
N LEU A 409 -14.70 20.17 -6.12
CA LEU A 409 -14.04 21.47 -6.07
C LEU A 409 -14.85 22.56 -6.77
N LEU A 410 -15.41 22.28 -7.95
CA LEU A 410 -16.25 23.21 -8.69
C LEU A 410 -17.49 23.61 -7.86
N TYR A 411 -18.15 22.62 -7.24
CA TYR A 411 -19.28 22.88 -6.35
C TYR A 411 -18.87 23.70 -5.13
N TYR A 412 -17.74 23.38 -4.50
CA TYR A 412 -17.20 24.13 -3.36
C TYR A 412 -17.00 25.62 -3.69
N PHE A 413 -16.32 25.94 -4.78
CA PHE A 413 -16.08 27.34 -5.16
C PHE A 413 -17.37 28.03 -5.65
N THR A 414 -18.28 27.31 -6.29
CA THR A 414 -19.61 27.84 -6.68
C THR A 414 -20.44 28.20 -5.44
N LEU A 415 -20.37 27.39 -4.38
CA LEU A 415 -21.03 27.68 -3.11
C LEU A 415 -20.47 28.94 -2.46
N LEU A 416 -19.14 29.10 -2.42
CA LEU A 416 -18.50 30.31 -1.89
C LEU A 416 -18.89 31.57 -2.67
N GLU A 417 -18.91 31.50 -4.00
CA GLU A 417 -19.31 32.60 -4.88
C GLU A 417 -20.79 32.97 -4.65
N ASN A 418 -21.69 31.98 -4.62
CA ASN A 418 -23.12 32.21 -4.41
C ASN A 418 -23.49 32.74 -3.02
N CYS A 419 -22.63 32.52 -2.02
CA CYS A 419 -22.81 33.04 -0.66
C CYS A 419 -22.15 34.41 -0.43
N GLY A 420 -21.53 35.01 -1.45
CA GLY A 420 -20.90 36.32 -1.33
C GLY A 420 -19.53 36.32 -0.63
N CYS A 421 -18.87 35.16 -0.50
CA CYS A 421 -17.56 35.07 0.15
C CYS A 421 -16.41 35.71 -0.66
N SER A 422 -16.67 36.19 -1.88
CA SER A 422 -15.66 36.71 -2.81
C SER A 422 -14.96 37.99 -2.32
N GLU A 423 -15.57 38.73 -1.39
CA GLU A 423 -14.95 39.90 -0.75
C GLU A 423 -14.12 39.55 0.51
N VAL A 424 -14.35 38.36 1.08
CA VAL A 424 -13.68 37.87 2.31
C VAL A 424 -12.41 37.07 2.00
N VAL A 425 -12.33 36.49 0.80
CA VAL A 425 -11.20 35.65 0.37
C VAL A 425 -9.91 36.46 0.29
N LYS A 426 -8.93 36.12 1.13
CA LYS A 426 -7.58 36.71 1.14
C LYS A 426 -6.57 36.02 0.21
N HIS A 427 -6.96 34.92 -0.44
CA HIS A 427 -6.07 34.15 -1.34
C HIS A 427 -5.84 34.90 -2.66
N ALA A 428 -4.70 34.62 -3.32
CA ALA A 428 -4.32 35.21 -4.60
C ALA A 428 -5.35 34.97 -5.72
N VAL A 429 -6.14 33.89 -5.64
CA VAL A 429 -7.15 33.54 -6.65
C VAL A 429 -8.56 33.63 -6.06
N LYS A 430 -9.43 34.40 -6.71
CA LYS A 430 -10.84 34.57 -6.30
C LYS A 430 -11.69 33.34 -6.66
N PRO A 431 -12.81 33.06 -5.94
CA PRO A 431 -13.70 31.93 -6.22
C PRO A 431 -14.19 31.90 -7.68
N GLU A 432 -14.59 33.03 -8.26
CA GLU A 432 -14.96 33.13 -9.67
C GLU A 432 -13.86 32.63 -10.65
N THR A 433 -12.60 32.98 -10.37
CA THR A 433 -11.46 32.53 -11.16
C THR A 433 -11.25 31.03 -11.02
N HIS A 434 -11.39 30.49 -9.80
CA HIS A 434 -11.35 29.03 -9.58
C HIS A 434 -12.43 28.29 -10.37
N ILE A 435 -13.66 28.80 -10.37
CA ILE A 435 -14.78 28.21 -11.14
C ILE A 435 -14.45 28.17 -12.64
N ARG A 436 -13.94 29.29 -13.19
CA ARG A 436 -13.59 29.38 -14.62
C ARG A 436 -12.47 28.41 -14.99
N LEU A 437 -11.44 28.29 -14.13
CA LEU A 437 -10.34 27.35 -14.33
C LEU A 437 -10.81 25.90 -14.25
N LEU A 438 -11.55 25.54 -13.20
CA LEU A 438 -12.06 24.18 -13.00
C LEU A 438 -13.01 23.73 -14.12
N LYS A 439 -13.89 24.61 -14.62
CA LYS A 439 -14.75 24.29 -15.78
C LYS A 439 -13.94 23.96 -17.04
N LYS A 440 -12.81 24.65 -17.25
CA LYS A 440 -11.92 24.40 -18.39
C LYS A 440 -11.08 23.14 -18.17
N PHE A 441 -10.43 22.99 -17.01
CA PHE A 441 -9.61 21.82 -16.72
C PHE A 441 -10.40 20.52 -16.63
N LYS A 442 -11.64 20.55 -16.15
CA LYS A 442 -12.52 19.36 -16.18
C LYS A 442 -12.72 18.82 -17.60
N ALA A 443 -12.78 19.69 -18.61
CA ALA A 443 -12.97 19.28 -20.00
C ALA A 443 -11.66 18.89 -20.70
N VAL A 444 -10.56 19.59 -20.40
CA VAL A 444 -9.31 19.51 -21.17
C VAL A 444 -8.22 18.67 -20.45
N ALA A 445 -8.40 18.40 -19.15
CA ALA A 445 -7.42 17.74 -18.26
C ALA A 445 -8.08 17.09 -17.02
N PRO A 446 -9.00 16.11 -17.16
CA PRO A 446 -9.82 15.60 -16.05
C PRO A 446 -9.05 14.91 -14.91
N GLY A 447 -7.77 14.57 -15.09
CA GLY A 447 -6.91 13.97 -14.06
C GLY A 447 -6.05 14.96 -13.25
N LEU A 448 -6.14 16.26 -13.53
CA LEU A 448 -5.27 17.28 -12.93
C LEU A 448 -5.50 17.42 -11.43
N ASN A 449 -4.43 17.46 -10.63
CA ASN A 449 -4.57 17.83 -9.24
C ASN A 449 -4.66 19.36 -9.13
N TYR A 450 -5.88 19.89 -9.13
CA TYR A 450 -6.12 21.33 -9.15
C TYR A 450 -5.65 22.03 -7.88
N LYS A 451 -5.69 21.35 -6.73
CA LYS A 451 -5.18 21.91 -5.48
C LYS A 451 -3.69 22.16 -5.53
N LYS A 452 -2.91 21.17 -5.99
CA LYS A 452 -1.46 21.31 -6.18
C LYS A 452 -1.12 22.42 -7.18
N LEU A 453 -1.93 22.58 -8.23
CA LEU A 453 -1.72 23.62 -9.24
C LEU A 453 -1.79 25.05 -8.69
N ILE A 454 -2.63 25.29 -7.68
CA ILE A 454 -2.89 26.63 -7.14
C ILE A 454 -2.27 26.79 -5.73
N ASP A 455 -1.49 25.81 -5.27
CA ASP A 455 -0.77 25.90 -3.99
C ASP A 455 0.44 26.83 -4.14
N GLU A 456 0.62 27.74 -3.19
CA GLU A 456 1.72 28.71 -3.20
C GLU A 456 3.10 28.05 -3.01
N ASN A 457 3.13 26.84 -2.43
CA ASN A 457 4.38 26.13 -2.14
C ASN A 457 4.82 25.15 -3.25
N GLU A 458 3.90 24.76 -4.11
CA GLU A 458 4.12 23.76 -5.18
C GLU A 458 4.49 24.43 -6.50
N ASN A 459 5.19 23.71 -7.38
CA ASN A 459 5.49 24.22 -8.72
C ASN A 459 4.31 23.88 -9.67
N PRO A 460 3.60 24.88 -10.22
CA PRO A 460 2.47 24.60 -11.10
C PRO A 460 2.89 23.94 -12.43
N LEU A 461 4.14 24.14 -12.89
CA LEU A 461 4.63 23.53 -14.13
C LEU A 461 4.84 22.03 -14.00
N GLU A 462 5.41 21.57 -12.88
CA GLU A 462 5.57 20.13 -12.56
C GLU A 462 4.21 19.43 -12.44
N THR A 463 3.20 20.13 -11.91
CA THR A 463 1.84 19.59 -11.81
C THR A 463 1.16 19.46 -13.19
N LEU A 464 1.49 20.34 -14.14
CA LEU A 464 0.92 20.34 -15.49
C LEU A 464 1.60 19.34 -16.43
N GLU A 465 2.93 19.19 -16.36
CA GLU A 465 3.75 18.35 -17.24
C GLU A 465 3.13 16.98 -17.59
N PRO A 466 2.71 16.13 -16.62
CA PRO A 466 2.22 14.79 -16.93
C PRO A 466 0.94 14.79 -17.79
N ILE A 467 0.18 15.89 -17.79
CA ILE A 467 -1.14 15.98 -18.42
C ILE A 467 -1.10 16.72 -19.75
N LEU A 468 -0.05 17.49 -20.03
CA LEU A 468 0.11 18.19 -21.31
C LEU A 468 0.22 17.21 -22.48
N THR A 469 -0.59 17.45 -23.52
CA THR A 469 -0.65 16.69 -24.77
C THR A 469 -0.81 17.65 -25.95
N SER A 470 -0.54 17.16 -27.16
CA SER A 470 -0.74 17.89 -28.41
C SER A 470 -2.17 18.41 -28.61
N GLN A 471 -3.17 17.76 -28.00
CA GLN A 471 -4.58 18.16 -28.11
C GLN A 471 -4.99 19.25 -27.11
N ASN A 472 -4.38 19.28 -25.91
CA ASN A 472 -4.79 20.18 -24.84
C ASN A 472 -3.90 21.42 -24.67
N ILE A 473 -2.66 21.39 -25.18
CA ILE A 473 -1.65 22.42 -24.94
C ILE A 473 -2.12 23.84 -25.27
N LEU A 474 -2.80 24.04 -26.41
CA LEU A 474 -3.33 25.34 -26.81
C LEU A 474 -4.42 25.86 -25.86
N SER A 475 -5.22 24.95 -25.30
CA SER A 475 -6.29 25.32 -24.37
C SER A 475 -5.72 25.64 -22.99
N ILE A 476 -4.71 24.89 -22.54
CA ILE A 476 -4.06 25.07 -21.24
C ILE A 476 -3.16 26.31 -21.25
N SER A 477 -2.43 26.58 -22.33
CA SER A 477 -1.56 27.78 -22.45
C SER A 477 -2.34 29.09 -22.36
N LYS A 478 -3.58 29.13 -22.85
CA LYS A 478 -4.49 30.28 -22.69
C LYS A 478 -4.95 30.52 -21.25
N LEU A 479 -4.81 29.53 -20.37
CA LEU A 479 -5.14 29.64 -18.94
C LEU A 479 -3.94 30.08 -18.09
N ALA A 480 -2.72 30.06 -18.64
CA ALA A 480 -1.49 30.41 -17.94
C ALA A 480 -1.57 31.73 -17.15
N PRO A 481 -2.10 32.85 -17.71
CA PRO A 481 -2.15 34.12 -17.00
C PRO A 481 -3.05 34.15 -15.75
N LYS A 482 -3.78 33.07 -15.47
CA LYS A 482 -4.67 32.92 -14.31
C LYS A 482 -4.13 31.94 -13.26
N ILE A 483 -2.95 31.38 -13.48
CA ILE A 483 -2.31 30.40 -12.60
C ILE A 483 -1.14 31.08 -11.91
N PRO A 484 -1.13 31.18 -10.57
CA PRO A 484 -0.04 31.81 -9.83
C PRO A 484 1.21 30.90 -9.79
N LYS A 485 2.39 31.51 -9.69
CA LYS A 485 3.70 30.89 -9.43
C LYS A 485 4.13 31.13 -7.98
N LYS A 486 5.19 30.43 -7.55
CA LYS A 486 5.80 30.55 -6.20
C LYS A 486 6.27 31.97 -5.86
N ASP A 487 6.64 32.77 -6.86
CA ASP A 487 7.10 34.15 -6.71
C ASP A 487 5.95 35.18 -6.69
N GLY A 488 4.69 34.72 -6.71
CA GLY A 488 3.50 35.56 -6.79
C GLY A 488 3.22 36.12 -8.18
N SER A 489 4.08 35.84 -9.18
CA SER A 489 3.80 36.14 -10.59
C SER A 489 2.85 35.09 -11.20
N VAL A 490 2.43 35.27 -12.45
CA VAL A 490 1.55 34.31 -13.16
C VAL A 490 2.34 33.50 -14.19
N LEU A 491 1.84 32.32 -14.55
CA LEU A 491 2.42 31.54 -15.64
C LEU A 491 2.32 32.28 -16.99
N SER A 492 3.39 32.23 -17.78
CA SER A 492 3.35 32.65 -19.19
C SER A 492 2.89 31.48 -20.06
N PRO A 493 2.20 31.73 -21.18
CA PRO A 493 1.91 30.69 -22.17
C PRO A 493 3.19 30.01 -22.68
N SER A 494 4.27 30.78 -22.82
CA SER A 494 5.58 30.32 -23.28
C SER A 494 6.15 29.21 -22.39
N SER A 495 6.20 29.40 -21.07
CA SER A 495 6.74 28.39 -20.15
C SER A 495 5.96 27.06 -20.15
N ILE A 496 4.64 27.10 -20.41
CA ILE A 496 3.84 25.88 -20.57
C ILE A 496 4.22 25.14 -21.87
N TYR A 497 4.46 25.87 -22.96
CA TYR A 497 4.99 25.29 -24.19
C TYR A 497 6.40 24.71 -23.98
N THR A 498 7.29 25.39 -23.25
CA THR A 498 8.64 24.90 -22.92
C THR A 498 8.59 23.52 -22.28
N VAL A 499 7.82 23.35 -21.21
CA VAL A 499 7.69 22.07 -20.48
C VAL A 499 7.05 20.99 -21.36
N TRP A 500 6.03 21.33 -22.13
CA TRP A 500 5.41 20.38 -23.06
C TRP A 500 6.37 19.95 -24.18
N LEU A 501 7.18 20.86 -24.72
CA LEU A 501 8.15 20.54 -25.78
C LEU A 501 9.28 19.64 -25.27
N GLN A 502 9.75 19.85 -24.03
CA GLN A 502 10.69 18.95 -23.38
C GLN A 502 10.10 17.53 -23.28
N LYS A 503 8.86 17.42 -22.79
CA LYS A 503 8.13 16.14 -22.73
C LYS A 503 7.92 15.52 -24.11
N LEU A 504 7.51 16.31 -25.10
CA LEU A 504 7.26 15.85 -26.47
C LEU A 504 8.54 15.28 -27.10
N PHE A 505 9.68 15.94 -26.87
CA PHE A 505 10.98 15.48 -27.39
C PHE A 505 11.39 14.15 -26.76
N TRP A 506 11.36 14.04 -25.42
CA TRP A 506 11.86 12.86 -24.70
C TRP A 506 10.88 11.67 -24.70
N ASN A 507 9.60 11.93 -24.47
CA ASN A 507 8.59 10.89 -24.20
C ASN A 507 7.64 10.69 -25.40
N GLY A 508 7.65 11.61 -26.35
CA GLY A 508 6.71 11.62 -27.46
C GLY A 508 5.30 12.08 -27.05
N ASP A 509 4.37 11.90 -27.98
CA ASP A 509 2.94 12.19 -27.81
C ASP A 509 2.16 11.25 -28.74
N HIS A 510 1.07 10.65 -28.24
CA HIS A 510 0.29 9.65 -28.98
C HIS A 510 -0.13 10.09 -30.41
N HIS A 511 -0.22 11.39 -30.69
CA HIS A 511 -0.59 11.91 -32.00
C HIS A 511 0.60 12.36 -32.85
N LEU A 512 1.60 13.01 -32.25
CA LEU A 512 2.73 13.59 -32.99
C LEU A 512 3.91 12.62 -33.12
N ILE A 513 4.30 11.97 -32.02
CA ILE A 513 5.47 11.10 -31.92
C ILE A 513 5.05 9.83 -31.17
N LYS A 514 4.60 8.83 -31.92
CA LYS A 514 3.96 7.61 -31.38
C LYS A 514 4.92 6.68 -30.63
N LYS A 515 6.21 6.78 -30.90
CA LYS A 515 7.27 5.95 -30.32
C LYS A 515 8.38 6.86 -29.82
N ILE A 516 8.97 6.48 -28.70
CA ILE A 516 10.16 7.15 -28.18
C ILE A 516 11.27 7.03 -29.23
N PRO A 517 11.92 8.13 -29.64
CA PRO A 517 13.00 8.09 -30.62
C PRO A 517 14.17 7.21 -30.13
N GLU A 518 14.74 6.38 -31.01
CA GLU A 518 15.89 5.52 -30.69
C GLU A 518 17.08 5.80 -31.61
N THR A 519 16.83 6.22 -32.85
CA THR A 519 17.87 6.51 -33.86
C THR A 519 18.11 8.01 -34.03
N MET A 520 19.29 8.38 -34.56
CA MET A 520 19.62 9.78 -34.87
C MET A 520 18.55 10.47 -35.72
N ASP A 521 18.04 9.80 -36.77
CA ASP A 521 17.00 10.36 -37.64
C ASP A 521 15.67 10.57 -36.90
N GLU A 522 15.31 9.68 -35.98
CA GLU A 522 14.10 9.81 -35.16
C GLU A 522 14.21 10.96 -34.15
N TRP A 523 15.39 11.16 -33.55
CA TRP A 523 15.64 12.30 -32.66
C TRP A 523 15.60 13.63 -33.41
N LEU A 524 16.18 13.68 -34.61
CA LEU A 524 16.10 14.85 -35.48
C LEU A 524 14.66 15.11 -35.93
N HIS A 525 13.89 14.07 -36.24
CA HIS A 525 12.47 14.19 -36.53
C HIS A 525 11.66 14.69 -35.33
N ALA A 526 11.95 14.21 -34.12
CA ALA A 526 11.33 14.68 -32.88
C ALA A 526 11.59 16.17 -32.67
N TYR A 527 12.84 16.61 -32.86
CA TYR A 527 13.17 18.04 -32.84
C TYR A 527 12.42 18.81 -33.93
N ASP A 528 12.35 18.29 -35.16
CA ASP A 528 11.63 18.96 -36.25
C ASP A 528 10.14 19.13 -35.92
N MET A 529 9.53 18.21 -35.15
CA MET A 529 8.17 18.39 -34.63
C MET A 529 8.10 19.49 -33.56
N CYS A 530 9.04 19.53 -32.62
CA CYS A 530 9.11 20.58 -31.60
C CYS A 530 9.36 21.97 -32.22
N SER A 531 10.21 22.05 -33.25
CA SER A 531 10.65 23.30 -33.90
C SER A 531 9.48 24.13 -34.45
N LYS A 532 8.37 23.46 -34.82
CA LYS A 532 7.14 24.08 -35.33
C LYS A 532 6.45 24.98 -34.32
N TYR A 533 6.78 24.84 -33.03
CA TYR A 533 6.16 25.58 -31.93
C TYR A 533 7.11 26.61 -31.31
N LEU A 534 8.34 26.78 -31.82
CA LEU A 534 9.30 27.77 -31.31
C LEU A 534 8.78 29.21 -31.43
N ASP A 535 7.84 29.48 -32.34
CA ASP A 535 7.18 30.79 -32.47
C ASP A 535 6.17 31.08 -31.33
N ARG A 536 5.89 30.09 -30.47
CA ARG A 536 5.07 30.22 -29.26
C ARG A 536 5.90 30.47 -27.99
N LEU A 537 7.23 30.43 -28.11
CA LEU A 537 8.14 30.61 -26.99
C LEU A 537 8.77 32.00 -27.02
N ASP A 538 8.96 32.54 -25.82
CA ASP A 538 9.78 33.72 -25.57
C ASP A 538 11.27 33.36 -25.72
N PRO A 539 12.16 34.32 -26.02
CA PRO A 539 13.58 34.04 -26.32
C PRO A 539 14.30 33.23 -25.23
N ASP A 540 14.07 33.54 -23.95
CA ASP A 540 14.66 32.83 -22.80
C ASP A 540 14.13 31.40 -22.64
N ASP A 541 12.85 31.20 -22.97
CA ASP A 541 12.20 29.89 -22.93
C ASP A 541 12.70 28.98 -24.07
N ILE A 542 13.07 29.56 -25.24
CA ILE A 542 13.74 28.82 -26.31
C ILE A 542 15.11 28.32 -25.81
N VAL A 543 15.88 29.17 -25.14
CA VAL A 543 17.17 28.76 -24.54
C VAL A 543 16.96 27.61 -23.57
N THR A 544 16.00 27.76 -22.65
CA THR A 544 15.67 26.74 -21.64
C THR A 544 15.28 25.41 -22.28
N PHE A 545 14.48 25.43 -23.35
CA PHE A 545 14.11 24.23 -24.09
C PHE A 545 15.32 23.56 -24.76
N ILE A 546 16.15 24.33 -25.48
CA ILE A 546 17.30 23.78 -26.21
C ILE A 546 18.32 23.22 -25.23
N ASP A 547 18.65 23.94 -24.16
CA ASP A 547 19.60 23.47 -23.15
C ASP A 547 19.12 22.19 -22.46
N GLU A 548 17.82 22.06 -22.19
CA GLU A 548 17.26 20.82 -21.60
C GLU A 548 17.41 19.62 -22.53
N ILE A 549 17.32 19.79 -23.85
CA ILE A 549 17.47 18.67 -24.80
C ILE A 549 18.93 18.40 -25.20
N THR A 550 19.86 19.31 -24.93
CA THR A 550 21.29 19.16 -25.31
C THR A 550 22.25 18.97 -24.14
N PHE A 551 21.98 19.56 -22.97
CA PHE A 551 22.91 19.59 -21.82
C PHE A 551 22.28 19.09 -20.51
N SER A 552 21.11 18.43 -20.55
CA SER A 552 20.56 17.76 -19.37
C SER A 552 21.25 16.41 -19.11
N SER A 553 21.12 15.90 -17.89
CA SER A 553 21.56 14.54 -17.55
C SER A 553 20.96 13.51 -18.51
N LYS A 554 19.66 13.62 -18.83
CA LYS A 554 18.96 12.75 -19.80
C LYS A 554 19.58 12.74 -21.19
N ALA A 555 20.19 13.85 -21.62
CA ALA A 555 20.88 13.92 -22.91
C ALA A 555 22.26 13.26 -22.89
N VAL A 556 22.92 13.22 -21.73
CA VAL A 556 24.33 12.85 -21.58
C VAL A 556 24.53 11.45 -20.96
N THR A 557 23.65 10.98 -20.06
CA THR A 557 23.89 9.78 -19.25
C THR A 557 23.67 8.46 -19.97
N LYS A 558 24.67 7.58 -19.82
CA LYS A 558 24.57 6.15 -20.07
C LYS A 558 24.36 5.45 -18.69
N ASP A 559 23.12 5.31 -18.22
CA ASP A 559 22.88 4.85 -16.84
C ASP A 559 23.30 3.39 -16.59
N SER A 560 24.42 3.23 -15.87
CA SER A 560 24.60 2.07 -15.00
C SER A 560 25.49 2.28 -13.76
N ASN A 561 26.07 3.47 -13.46
CA ASN A 561 26.91 3.64 -12.25
C ASN A 561 27.26 5.09 -11.82
N ALA A 562 26.38 6.09 -11.97
CA ALA A 562 26.67 7.44 -11.45
C ALA A 562 26.10 7.65 -10.04
N VAL A 563 26.94 7.46 -9.01
CA VAL A 563 26.65 7.92 -7.64
C VAL A 563 26.61 9.45 -7.61
N PRO A 564 25.50 10.10 -7.21
CA PRO A 564 25.47 11.55 -7.03
C PRO A 564 26.11 11.90 -5.69
N LEU A 565 27.18 12.70 -5.72
CA LEU A 565 27.61 13.47 -4.55
C LEU A 565 27.98 14.88 -5.02
N LEU A 566 27.04 15.81 -4.86
CA LEU A 566 27.13 16.95 -3.94
C LEU A 566 25.84 17.79 -4.01
N SER A 567 24.77 17.27 -3.41
CA SER A 567 23.71 18.06 -2.79
C SER A 567 23.00 17.16 -1.77
N TYR A 568 23.18 17.45 -0.49
CA TYR A 568 22.34 16.90 0.56
C TYR A 568 20.95 17.50 0.39
N ASP A 569 20.04 16.76 -0.22
CA ASP A 569 18.61 16.80 0.07
C ASP A 569 18.00 15.47 -0.40
N GLU A 570 17.62 14.65 0.58
CA GLU A 570 16.89 13.41 0.38
C GLU A 570 15.47 13.75 -0.11
N GLN A 571 15.19 13.53 -1.39
CA GLN A 571 13.83 13.22 -1.84
C GLN A 571 13.82 11.93 -2.63
N GLU A 572 13.22 10.95 -1.94
CA GLU A 572 12.83 9.61 -2.31
C GLU A 572 12.11 9.59 -3.67
N TRP A 573 12.79 9.10 -4.72
CA TRP A 573 12.11 8.73 -5.97
C TRP A 573 11.67 7.28 -5.85
N GLN A 574 10.35 7.08 -5.87
CA GLN A 574 9.74 5.76 -5.91
C GLN A 574 10.19 5.00 -7.17
N GLU A 575 10.78 3.83 -6.98
CA GLU A 575 11.03 2.84 -8.03
C GLU A 575 9.70 2.36 -8.62
N GLY A 576 9.30 3.00 -9.72
CA GLY A 576 8.31 2.48 -10.64
C GLY A 576 9.00 1.57 -11.65
N ASP A 577 8.59 0.31 -11.69
CA ASP A 577 9.01 -0.74 -12.61
C ASP A 577 8.87 -0.32 -14.09
N THR A 578 9.94 0.26 -14.65
CA THR A 578 10.23 0.24 -16.09
C THR A 578 11.68 -0.17 -16.23
N GLY A 579 11.94 -1.36 -16.76
CA GLY A 579 13.30 -1.82 -17.09
C GLY A 579 14.07 -0.73 -17.84
N GLY A 580 15.03 -0.10 -17.15
CA GLY A 580 15.68 1.14 -17.56
C GLY A 580 16.44 0.97 -18.87
N ARG A 581 15.81 1.39 -19.98
CA ARG A 581 16.51 1.59 -21.24
C ARG A 581 17.23 2.93 -21.15
N VAL A 582 18.55 2.85 -21.21
CA VAL A 582 19.48 3.97 -21.19
C VAL A 582 19.38 4.75 -22.52
N ILE A 583 18.86 5.98 -22.48
CA ILE A 583 18.78 6.87 -23.64
C ILE A 583 19.98 7.82 -23.58
N VAL A 584 20.89 7.74 -24.56
CA VAL A 584 22.00 8.71 -24.73
C VAL A 584 21.78 9.42 -26.06
N LEU A 585 21.72 10.75 -26.06
CA LEU A 585 21.59 11.52 -27.29
C LEU A 585 22.99 11.76 -27.90
N PRO A 586 23.28 11.24 -29.12
CA PRO A 586 24.60 11.38 -29.73
C PRO A 586 25.04 12.84 -29.87
N VAL A 587 26.35 13.11 -29.73
CA VAL A 587 26.92 14.47 -29.85
C VAL A 587 26.56 15.08 -31.21
N GLU A 588 26.62 14.29 -32.27
CA GLU A 588 26.27 14.69 -33.63
C GLU A 588 24.81 15.16 -33.72
N THR A 589 23.90 14.44 -33.05
CA THR A 589 22.48 14.81 -33.00
C THR A 589 22.29 16.13 -32.26
N ARG A 590 22.98 16.32 -31.12
CA ARG A 590 22.92 17.57 -30.34
C ARG A 590 23.47 18.77 -31.11
N ILE A 591 24.56 18.59 -31.85
CA ILE A 591 25.13 19.60 -32.76
C ILE A 591 24.09 19.99 -33.82
N ASP A 592 23.47 19.00 -34.48
CA ASP A 592 22.51 19.26 -35.55
C ASP A 592 21.22 19.93 -35.05
N VAL A 593 20.70 19.48 -33.89
CA VAL A 593 19.58 20.13 -33.20
C VAL A 593 19.91 21.60 -32.91
N THR A 594 21.08 21.89 -32.35
CA THR A 594 21.50 23.26 -32.03
C THR A 594 21.67 24.11 -33.29
N LYS A 595 22.25 23.56 -34.37
CA LYS A 595 22.36 24.23 -35.67
C LYS A 595 20.98 24.56 -36.26
N LYS A 596 20.02 23.64 -36.17
CA LYS A 596 18.65 23.88 -36.61
C LYS A 596 17.96 24.94 -35.74
N ALA A 597 18.18 24.92 -34.43
CA ALA A 597 17.65 25.93 -33.49
C ALA A 597 18.16 27.34 -33.82
N ILE A 598 19.47 27.50 -34.04
CA ILE A 598 20.06 28.78 -34.46
C ILE A 598 19.41 29.30 -35.75
N LYS A 599 19.18 28.43 -36.75
CA LYS A 599 18.50 28.81 -38.00
C LYS A 599 17.06 29.25 -37.75
N ALA A 600 16.32 28.53 -36.91
CA ALA A 600 14.95 28.88 -36.55
C ALA A 600 14.86 30.22 -35.81
N VAL A 601 15.73 30.44 -34.82
CA VAL A 601 15.78 31.70 -34.06
C VAL A 601 16.16 32.88 -34.95
N LYS A 602 17.12 32.71 -35.89
CA LYS A 602 17.43 33.76 -36.89
C LYS A 602 16.19 34.17 -37.69
N HIS A 603 15.45 33.18 -38.20
CA HIS A 603 14.21 33.44 -38.94
C HIS A 603 13.14 34.12 -38.06
N LEU A 604 13.00 33.73 -36.79
CA LEU A 604 12.09 34.38 -35.84
C LEU A 604 12.50 35.84 -35.56
N SER A 605 13.79 36.11 -35.42
CA SER A 605 14.34 37.46 -35.23
C SER A 605 14.08 38.37 -36.46
N GLU A 606 14.19 37.82 -37.67
CA GLU A 606 13.87 38.56 -38.90
C GLU A 606 12.37 38.84 -39.02
N LYS A 607 11.54 37.85 -38.66
CA LYS A 607 10.08 37.99 -38.65
C LYS A 607 9.62 39.04 -37.63
N SER A 608 10.23 39.12 -36.45
CA SER A 608 9.90 40.12 -35.44
C SER A 608 10.32 41.53 -35.86
N ARG A 609 11.51 41.69 -36.47
CA ARG A 609 11.97 42.99 -37.02
C ARG A 609 11.04 43.55 -38.10
N LYS A 610 10.56 42.70 -39.03
CA LYS A 610 9.60 43.10 -40.08
C LYS A 610 8.24 43.55 -39.53
N LYS A 611 7.85 43.06 -38.36
CA LYS A 611 6.58 43.40 -37.70
C LYS A 611 6.68 44.67 -36.85
N ALA A 612 7.87 44.98 -36.34
CA ALA A 612 8.13 46.21 -35.60
C ALA A 612 8.21 47.45 -36.52
N SER A 613 8.66 47.29 -37.76
CA SER A 613 8.73 48.39 -38.75
C SER A 613 7.39 48.91 -39.28
N GLU A 614 6.26 48.35 -38.82
CA GLU A 614 4.91 48.83 -39.17
C GLU A 614 4.23 49.63 -38.03
N ASN A 615 4.76 49.61 -36.81
CA ASN A 615 4.18 50.30 -35.65
C ASN A 615 5.23 51.20 -34.98
N ASP A 616 5.29 52.46 -35.40
CA ASP A 616 6.13 53.50 -34.78
C ASP A 616 5.58 53.87 -33.39
N MET A 617 6.13 53.28 -32.32
CA MET A 617 6.22 53.86 -30.97
C MET A 617 7.31 53.12 -30.19
N GLU A 618 8.37 53.84 -29.80
CA GLU A 618 9.43 53.40 -28.90
C GLU A 618 8.94 53.38 -27.45
N ASP A 619 8.98 52.23 -26.77
CA ASP A 619 9.57 52.05 -25.43
C ASP A 619 9.50 50.56 -24.98
N ALA A 620 10.42 50.17 -24.11
CA ALA A 620 10.72 48.85 -23.52
C ALA A 620 11.49 47.85 -24.42
N GLY A 621 12.80 47.70 -24.12
CA GLY A 621 13.74 46.66 -24.58
C GLY A 621 13.37 45.93 -25.87
N SER A 622 13.86 46.40 -27.02
CA SER A 622 13.39 45.88 -28.31
C SER A 622 13.54 44.35 -28.37
N PRO A 623 12.52 43.60 -28.83
CA PRO A 623 12.57 42.14 -28.94
C PRO A 623 13.74 41.65 -29.81
N SER A 624 14.31 42.52 -30.65
CA SER A 624 15.52 42.24 -31.42
C SER A 624 16.75 41.99 -30.55
N VAL A 625 16.89 42.66 -29.41
CA VAL A 625 18.03 42.49 -28.48
C VAL A 625 17.93 41.13 -27.77
N ALA A 626 16.75 40.77 -27.29
CA ALA A 626 16.54 39.46 -26.63
C ALA A 626 16.83 38.28 -27.58
N TYR A 627 16.40 38.34 -28.84
CA TYR A 627 16.76 37.30 -29.83
C TYR A 627 18.26 37.28 -30.17
N GLU A 628 18.95 38.41 -30.09
CA GLU A 628 20.40 38.47 -30.28
C GLU A 628 21.15 37.81 -29.13
N GLU A 629 20.73 38.03 -27.88
CA GLU A 629 21.23 37.33 -26.70
C GLU A 629 20.99 35.82 -26.78
N THR A 630 19.78 35.39 -27.15
CA THR A 630 19.47 33.97 -27.41
C THR A 630 20.37 33.37 -28.49
N LEU A 631 20.62 34.10 -29.59
CA LEU A 631 21.51 33.63 -30.65
C LEU A 631 22.96 33.48 -30.17
N ASN A 632 23.45 34.42 -29.37
CA ASN A 632 24.79 34.34 -28.80
C ASN A 632 24.91 33.14 -27.85
N HIS A 633 23.91 32.91 -26.99
CA HIS A 633 23.85 31.75 -26.10
C HIS A 633 23.87 30.42 -26.87
N LEU A 634 23.05 30.29 -27.92
CA LEU A 634 23.01 29.08 -28.74
C LEU A 634 24.30 28.89 -29.56
N GLN A 635 24.96 29.97 -29.99
CA GLN A 635 26.26 29.89 -30.66
C GLN A 635 27.36 29.40 -29.72
N GLN A 636 27.39 29.89 -28.48
CA GLN A 636 28.31 29.38 -27.45
C GLN A 636 28.04 27.89 -27.17
N SER A 637 26.76 27.51 -27.07
CA SER A 637 26.32 26.13 -26.89
C SER A 637 26.80 25.23 -28.03
N LEU A 638 26.64 25.67 -29.28
CA LEU A 638 27.13 24.95 -30.44
C LEU A 638 28.65 24.79 -30.41
N ALA A 639 29.39 25.88 -30.16
CA ALA A 639 30.84 25.84 -30.09
C ALA A 639 31.32 24.86 -29.00
N HIS A 640 30.65 24.80 -27.85
CA HIS A 640 30.99 23.83 -26.80
C HIS A 640 30.68 22.39 -27.22
N LEU A 641 29.54 22.13 -27.88
CA LEU A 641 29.25 20.78 -28.38
C LEU A 641 30.32 20.30 -29.38
N GLU A 642 30.87 21.22 -30.19
CA GLU A 642 31.96 20.89 -31.12
C GLU A 642 33.26 20.51 -30.38
N THR A 643 33.52 21.06 -29.18
CA THR A 643 34.69 20.68 -28.37
C THR A 643 34.57 19.30 -27.72
N LEU A 644 33.37 18.69 -27.69
CA LEU A 644 33.21 17.31 -27.20
C LEU A 644 33.92 16.27 -28.08
N THR A 645 34.23 16.63 -29.32
CA THR A 645 35.03 15.82 -30.26
C THR A 645 36.54 16.03 -30.07
N HIS A 646 36.96 16.97 -29.23
CA HIS A 646 38.36 17.25 -28.95
C HIS A 646 39.05 16.03 -28.32
N SER A 647 40.32 15.80 -28.67
CA SER A 647 41.09 14.62 -28.25
C SER A 647 41.14 14.47 -26.73
N PHE A 648 41.34 15.58 -26.00
CA PHE A 648 41.34 15.60 -24.54
C PHE A 648 39.99 15.19 -23.91
N ILE A 649 38.87 15.70 -24.44
CA ILE A 649 37.54 15.38 -23.89
C ILE A 649 37.14 13.94 -24.23
N THR A 650 37.50 13.48 -25.43
CA THR A 650 37.36 12.09 -25.85
C THR A 650 38.18 11.15 -24.95
N TYR A 651 39.40 11.57 -24.58
CA TYR A 651 40.23 10.85 -23.62
C TYR A 651 39.57 10.75 -22.24
N LEU A 652 39.01 11.85 -21.72
CA LEU A 652 38.28 11.82 -20.43
C LEU A 652 37.07 10.88 -20.48
N LYS A 653 36.24 10.98 -21.53
CA LYS A 653 35.01 10.18 -21.69
C LYS A 653 35.28 8.68 -21.86
N ASN A 654 36.34 8.30 -22.55
CA ASN A 654 36.67 6.91 -22.87
C ASN A 654 37.71 6.28 -21.93
N SER A 655 38.14 7.00 -20.89
CA SER A 655 39.10 6.50 -19.91
C SER A 655 38.51 5.33 -19.12
N GLU A 656 39.34 4.37 -18.70
CA GLU A 656 38.92 3.28 -17.79
C GLU A 656 38.80 3.75 -16.32
N GLN A 657 39.24 4.96 -16.00
CA GLN A 657 39.14 5.52 -14.66
C GLN A 657 37.81 6.25 -14.47
N ASP A 658 36.99 5.78 -13.52
CA ASP A 658 35.69 6.37 -13.19
C ASP A 658 35.75 7.88 -12.90
N THR A 659 36.83 8.34 -12.25
CA THR A 659 37.05 9.76 -11.96
C THR A 659 37.26 10.60 -13.22
N LEU A 660 37.99 10.09 -14.21
CA LEU A 660 38.22 10.77 -15.48
C LEU A 660 36.95 10.77 -16.35
N GLN A 661 36.20 9.66 -16.37
CA GLN A 661 34.89 9.61 -17.00
C GLN A 661 33.93 10.63 -16.39
N LYS A 662 33.94 10.78 -15.05
CA LYS A 662 33.14 11.79 -14.35
C LYS A 662 33.48 13.21 -14.80
N TYR A 663 34.75 13.55 -15.01
CA TYR A 663 35.11 14.86 -15.56
C TYR A 663 34.66 15.03 -17.01
N GLY A 664 34.72 13.98 -17.83
CA GLY A 664 34.17 13.99 -19.19
C GLY A 664 32.67 14.26 -19.20
N TYR A 665 31.93 13.68 -18.26
CA TYR A 665 30.49 13.91 -18.04
C TYR A 665 30.19 15.33 -17.56
N LEU A 666 30.91 15.81 -16.53
CA LEU A 666 30.74 17.17 -16.00
C LEU A 666 31.05 18.24 -17.06
N TYR A 667 32.07 18.00 -17.89
CA TYR A 667 32.40 18.92 -18.98
C TYR A 667 31.27 18.97 -20.01
N ASP A 668 30.68 17.83 -20.38
CA ASP A 668 29.56 17.76 -21.33
C ASP A 668 28.33 18.56 -20.85
N LEU A 669 28.01 18.52 -19.55
CA LEU A 669 26.93 19.31 -18.94
C LEU A 669 27.28 20.80 -18.76
N SER A 670 28.56 21.17 -18.88
CA SER A 670 29.03 22.49 -18.46
C SER A 670 28.64 23.62 -19.40
N ARG A 671 28.39 23.33 -20.69
CA ARG A 671 28.20 24.33 -21.75
C ARG A 671 29.38 25.33 -21.87
N SER A 672 30.55 24.98 -21.33
CA SER A 672 31.67 25.92 -21.09
C SER A 672 31.29 27.15 -20.25
N GLU A 673 30.34 27.04 -19.33
CA GLU A 673 30.03 28.10 -18.39
C GLU A 673 31.17 28.28 -17.38
N LYS A 674 31.60 29.53 -17.19
CA LYS A 674 32.74 29.89 -16.35
C LYS A 674 32.69 29.26 -14.95
N GLU A 675 31.54 29.33 -14.29
CA GLU A 675 31.37 28.79 -12.93
C GLU A 675 31.50 27.27 -12.90
N LYS A 676 30.82 26.56 -13.82
CA LYS A 676 30.88 25.10 -13.92
C LYS A 676 32.28 24.60 -14.27
N ILE A 677 32.96 25.25 -15.23
CA ILE A 677 34.34 24.92 -15.59
C ILE A 677 35.31 25.21 -14.45
N HIS A 678 35.14 26.34 -13.74
CA HIS A 678 35.93 26.66 -12.56
C HIS A 678 35.77 25.58 -11.48
N ASP A 679 34.55 25.20 -11.13
CA ASP A 679 34.29 24.21 -10.10
C ASP A 679 34.82 22.83 -10.48
N GLN A 680 34.69 22.43 -11.75
CA GLN A 680 35.30 21.20 -12.26
C GLN A 680 36.83 21.26 -12.20
N ALA A 681 37.45 22.36 -12.63
CA ALA A 681 38.89 22.54 -12.60
C ALA A 681 39.44 22.49 -11.15
N VAL A 682 38.71 23.09 -10.20
CA VAL A 682 39.04 23.02 -8.77
C VAL A 682 38.90 21.60 -8.25
N ALA A 683 37.85 20.86 -8.64
CA ALA A 683 37.69 19.45 -8.27
C ALA A 683 38.83 18.58 -8.80
N MET A 684 39.19 18.71 -10.09
CA MET A 684 40.36 18.05 -10.68
C MET A 684 41.65 18.38 -9.91
N CYS A 685 41.81 19.63 -9.50
CA CYS A 685 42.96 20.06 -8.69
C CYS A 685 42.97 19.42 -7.30
N ILE A 686 41.83 19.32 -6.62
CA ILE A 686 41.70 18.70 -5.29
C ILE A 686 41.91 17.18 -5.34
N ASP A 687 41.47 16.56 -6.43
CA ASP A 687 41.64 15.12 -6.66
C ASP A 687 43.07 14.75 -7.07
N GLY A 688 43.95 15.75 -7.24
CA GLY A 688 45.37 15.56 -7.52
C GLY A 688 45.69 15.25 -8.99
N GLN A 689 44.82 15.68 -9.92
CA GLN A 689 45.07 15.53 -11.35
C GLN A 689 46.26 16.40 -11.79
N PRO A 690 47.03 15.98 -12.81
CA PRO A 690 48.13 16.78 -13.36
C PRO A 690 47.68 18.18 -13.77
N LEU A 691 48.51 19.19 -13.49
CA LEU A 691 48.21 20.58 -13.84
C LEU A 691 48.03 20.77 -15.36
N GLU A 692 48.75 19.99 -16.16
CA GLU A 692 48.60 19.94 -17.62
C GLU A 692 47.14 19.61 -18.02
N MET A 693 46.47 18.69 -17.31
CA MET A 693 45.07 18.33 -17.59
C MET A 693 44.11 19.47 -17.21
N ILE A 694 44.40 20.20 -16.14
CA ILE A 694 43.63 21.38 -15.74
C ILE A 694 43.82 22.48 -16.80
N GLN A 695 45.05 22.69 -17.26
CA GLN A 695 45.35 23.64 -18.33
C GLN A 695 44.65 23.25 -19.64
N GLN A 696 44.66 21.97 -20.01
CA GLN A 696 43.94 21.46 -21.19
C GLN A 696 42.42 21.66 -21.05
N LEU A 697 41.82 21.43 -19.88
CA LEU A 697 40.41 21.72 -19.64
C LEU A 697 40.07 23.20 -19.88
N LEU A 698 40.88 24.11 -19.33
CA LEU A 698 40.68 25.56 -19.48
C LEU A 698 40.90 26.03 -20.92
N GLN A 699 41.82 25.39 -21.66
CA GLN A 699 42.08 25.70 -23.09
C GLN A 699 40.99 25.18 -24.02
N VAL A 700 40.38 24.03 -23.70
CA VAL A 700 39.34 23.41 -24.52
C VAL A 700 37.97 24.05 -24.28
N ALA A 701 37.74 24.64 -23.11
CA ALA A 701 36.51 25.39 -22.83
C ALA A 701 36.36 26.60 -23.76
N VAL A 702 35.11 26.87 -24.18
CA VAL A 702 34.80 27.94 -25.12
C VAL A 702 34.64 29.28 -24.40
N GLY A 703 35.33 30.31 -24.93
CA GLY A 703 35.24 31.69 -24.46
C GLY A 703 36.39 32.10 -23.55
N ASP A 704 36.56 33.41 -23.35
CA ASP A 704 37.53 33.91 -22.36
C ASP A 704 36.94 33.79 -20.96
N LEU A 705 37.30 32.71 -20.27
CA LEU A 705 36.83 32.46 -18.91
C LEU A 705 37.51 33.38 -17.88
N GLY A 706 38.62 34.04 -18.23
CA GLY A 706 39.44 34.79 -17.28
C GLY A 706 39.92 33.93 -16.11
N LEU A 707 40.16 32.64 -16.35
CA LEU A 707 40.63 31.67 -15.37
C LEU A 707 42.07 31.27 -15.70
N SER A 708 42.97 31.37 -14.73
CA SER A 708 44.32 30.82 -14.87
C SER A 708 44.49 29.57 -13.99
N PRO A 709 45.38 28.63 -14.37
CA PRO A 709 45.73 27.49 -13.51
C PRO A 709 46.16 27.92 -12.09
N LYS A 710 46.79 29.10 -11.97
CA LYS A 710 47.18 29.69 -10.68
C LYS A 710 45.97 29.98 -9.79
N ASP A 711 44.93 30.57 -10.37
CA ASP A 711 43.71 30.94 -9.63
C ASP A 711 42.97 29.68 -9.15
N ILE A 712 42.91 28.65 -9.99
CA ILE A 712 42.34 27.35 -9.66
C ILE A 712 43.08 26.70 -8.49
N VAL A 713 44.41 26.64 -8.56
CA VAL A 713 45.25 26.07 -7.48
C VAL A 713 45.07 26.87 -6.19
N GLN A 714 45.06 28.21 -6.26
CA GLN A 714 44.83 29.05 -5.09
C GLN A 714 43.45 28.81 -4.46
N CYS A 715 42.41 28.64 -5.28
CA CYS A 715 41.06 28.33 -4.81
C CYS A 715 40.98 26.93 -4.18
N ALA A 716 41.62 25.93 -4.79
CA ALA A 716 41.69 24.56 -4.25
C ALA A 716 42.38 24.53 -2.87
N ILE A 717 43.52 25.21 -2.72
CA ILE A 717 44.23 25.34 -1.44
C ILE A 717 43.34 26.00 -0.39
N LYS A 718 42.66 27.11 -0.74
CA LYS A 718 41.72 27.76 0.17
C LYS A 718 40.61 26.81 0.62
N LYS A 719 39.98 26.08 -0.30
CA LYS A 719 38.94 25.08 0.04
C LYS A 719 39.50 23.99 0.98
N ILE A 720 40.68 23.44 0.69
CA ILE A 720 41.33 22.42 1.55
C ILE A 720 41.63 22.98 2.95
N VAL A 721 42.22 24.18 3.04
CA VAL A 721 42.54 24.83 4.32
C VAL A 721 41.27 25.13 5.12
N CYS A 722 40.22 25.63 4.46
CA CYS A 722 38.92 25.86 5.11
C CYS A 722 38.36 24.55 5.70
N THR A 723 38.37 23.45 4.94
CA THR A 723 37.89 22.15 5.43
C THR A 723 38.74 21.61 6.58
N LEU A 724 40.07 21.75 6.52
CA LEU A 724 40.98 21.34 7.60
C LEU A 724 40.81 22.19 8.87
N SER A 725 40.49 23.48 8.71
CA SER A 725 40.26 24.43 9.82
C SER A 725 38.90 24.25 10.52
N GLN A 726 37.92 23.65 9.86
CA GLN A 726 36.59 23.37 10.39
C GLN A 726 36.51 21.95 11.00
N THR A 727 37.32 21.68 12.03
CA THR A 727 37.25 20.40 12.75
C THR A 727 36.09 20.37 13.74
N LYS A 728 34.88 20.06 13.25
CA LYS A 728 33.88 19.27 13.99
C LYS A 728 33.17 18.34 13.01
N ALA A 729 33.52 17.06 13.14
CA ALA A 729 32.86 15.82 12.69
C ALA A 729 32.04 15.85 11.38
N SER A 730 32.30 14.84 10.55
CA SER A 730 31.61 14.43 9.30
C SER A 730 31.95 15.21 8.03
N CYS A 731 33.10 14.89 7.42
CA CYS A 731 33.25 14.98 5.96
C CYS A 731 34.19 13.86 5.47
N PRO A 732 33.74 12.95 4.58
CA PRO A 732 34.58 11.89 4.02
C PRO A 732 35.32 12.42 2.79
N LEU A 733 36.25 13.36 2.97
CA LEU A 733 37.30 13.55 1.95
C LEU A 733 38.38 12.51 2.26
N SER A 734 38.70 11.66 1.29
CA SER A 734 39.75 10.66 1.49
C SER A 734 41.05 11.40 1.84
N TYR A 735 41.67 11.04 2.97
CA TYR A 735 42.97 11.57 3.37
C TYR A 735 44.03 11.40 2.25
N GLN A 736 43.79 10.52 1.27
CA GLN A 736 44.56 10.33 0.04
C GLN A 736 44.56 11.55 -0.91
N GLY A 737 43.43 12.23 -1.11
CA GLY A 737 43.36 13.38 -2.03
C GLY A 737 44.22 14.56 -1.56
N ILE A 738 44.15 14.87 -0.26
CA ILE A 738 44.94 15.93 0.38
C ILE A 738 46.44 15.63 0.29
N GLY A 739 46.84 14.37 0.51
CA GLY A 739 48.23 13.93 0.36
C GLY A 739 48.77 14.05 -1.07
N ASN A 740 47.95 13.75 -2.09
CA ASN A 740 48.36 13.85 -3.49
C ASN A 740 48.54 15.30 -3.96
N VAL A 741 47.67 16.23 -3.54
CA VAL A 741 47.78 17.66 -3.88
C VAL A 741 49.02 18.30 -3.27
N LEU A 742 49.31 17.98 -2.00
CA LEU A 742 50.48 18.49 -1.26
C LEU A 742 51.81 17.96 -1.80
N THR A 743 51.85 16.73 -2.33
CA THR A 743 53.09 16.07 -2.77
C THR A 743 53.39 16.20 -4.27
N ARG A 744 52.38 16.20 -5.15
CA ARG A 744 52.59 16.20 -6.62
C ARG A 744 52.37 17.55 -7.28
N THR A 745 51.31 18.28 -6.93
CA THR A 745 50.88 19.49 -7.67
C THR A 745 51.46 20.78 -7.07
N LEU A 746 51.50 20.89 -5.74
CA LEU A 746 52.04 22.06 -5.03
C LEU A 746 53.57 22.18 -5.09
N VAL A 747 54.28 21.05 -5.06
CA VAL A 747 55.76 21.00 -5.14
C VAL A 747 56.27 21.48 -6.52
N GLN A 748 55.51 21.28 -7.59
CA GLN A 748 55.90 21.67 -8.95
C GLN A 748 55.78 23.18 -9.24
N TRP A 749 54.91 23.93 -8.55
CA TRP A 749 54.58 25.31 -8.94
C TRP A 749 55.07 26.38 -7.96
N ASN A 750 55.16 26.11 -6.65
CA ASN A 750 55.72 27.07 -5.70
C ASN A 750 56.14 26.45 -4.34
N PRO A 751 57.42 26.07 -4.16
CA PRO A 751 57.88 25.45 -2.91
C PRO A 751 57.68 26.34 -1.67
N TYR A 752 57.65 27.67 -1.83
CA TYR A 752 57.49 28.62 -0.74
C TYR A 752 56.08 28.66 -0.12
N VAL A 753 55.03 28.40 -0.90
CA VAL A 753 53.64 28.35 -0.39
C VAL A 753 53.39 27.06 0.39
N CYS A 754 54.01 25.96 -0.04
CA CYS A 754 53.94 24.68 0.67
C CYS A 754 54.59 24.78 2.05
N LEU A 755 55.73 25.51 2.15
CA LEU A 755 56.38 25.82 3.41
C LEU A 755 55.54 26.72 4.33
N ASP A 756 54.90 27.77 3.82
CA ASP A 756 54.07 28.67 4.64
C ASP A 756 52.80 27.96 5.18
N VAL A 757 52.15 27.12 4.38
CA VAL A 757 50.94 26.37 4.80
C VAL A 757 51.27 25.24 5.79
N LEU A 758 52.40 24.56 5.60
CA LEU A 758 52.90 23.55 6.55
C LEU A 758 53.38 24.20 7.87
N CYS A 759 53.93 25.42 7.82
CA CYS A 759 54.38 26.15 9.00
C CYS A 759 53.25 26.83 9.79
N GLN A 760 52.19 27.32 9.14
CA GLN A 760 51.12 28.06 9.83
C GLN A 760 50.10 27.16 10.57
N ASN A 761 49.89 25.91 10.15
CA ASN A 761 48.84 25.04 10.72
C ASN A 761 49.34 23.95 11.70
N ASN A 762 50.64 23.86 12.01
CA ASN A 762 51.17 22.91 13.01
C ASN A 762 50.82 21.41 12.73
N ILE A 763 50.48 21.05 11.50
CA ILE A 763 50.07 19.68 11.11
C ILE A 763 51.28 18.73 11.04
N ALA A 764 52.50 19.25 10.99
CA ALA A 764 53.73 18.45 10.93
C ALA A 764 54.07 17.67 12.22
N LYS A 765 53.28 17.77 13.30
CA LYS A 765 53.60 17.12 14.58
C LYS A 765 52.85 15.83 14.91
N GLN A 766 51.86 15.39 14.13
CA GLN A 766 51.03 14.24 14.56
C GLN A 766 50.88 13.04 13.61
N HIS A 767 51.33 13.05 12.35
CA HIS A 767 51.14 11.86 11.49
C HIS A 767 52.24 11.49 10.49
N ILE A 768 53.47 12.01 10.61
CA ILE A 768 54.62 11.44 9.87
C ILE A 768 55.37 10.47 10.78
N GLN A 769 54.88 9.23 10.84
CA GLN A 769 55.65 8.06 11.24
C GLN A 769 55.72 7.09 10.05
N SER A 770 56.59 7.39 9.10
CA SER A 770 57.27 6.39 8.27
C SER A 770 58.48 7.05 7.60
N PRO A 771 59.70 6.52 7.77
CA PRO A 771 60.88 7.02 7.07
C PRO A 771 60.98 6.26 5.75
N LEU A 772 60.85 6.95 4.62
CA LEU A 772 61.41 6.55 3.32
C LEU A 772 61.18 7.68 2.31
N LEU A 773 62.23 8.00 1.56
CA LEU A 773 62.33 9.00 0.48
C LEU A 773 62.74 10.41 0.92
N LEU A 774 63.95 10.48 1.49
CA LEU A 774 64.92 11.52 1.16
C LEU A 774 65.93 10.88 0.20
N ASP A 775 65.76 11.13 -1.10
CA ASP A 775 66.79 11.20 -2.15
C ASP A 775 66.19 11.87 -3.38
#